data_AF-A0A0M4FS23-F1
#
_entry.id   AF-A0A0M4FS23-F1
#
_cell.length_a   1.000
_cell.length_b   1.000
_cell.length_c   1.000
_cell.angle_alpha   90.00
_cell.angle_beta   90.00
_cell.angle_gamma   90.00
#
_symmetry.space_group_name_H-M   'P 1'
#
loop_
_entity.id
_entity.type
_entity.pdbx_description
1 polymer ?
#
loop_
_entity_poly.entity_id
_entity_poly.type
_entity_poly.pdbx_seq_one_letter_code
_entity_poly.pdbx_strand_id
1 'polypeptide(L)'
;MTIINNVTRPNTNDRDLVELAGYHAYQKYEVNDILQVNGKEFYVIHTLYDTSSGLDALTIQNFETKELSVVFVGSEQLDKDWIGTNTKLLSDVPPAQIHDAKAYFQQMNNKYGDISSVSGNSLAGALTNAVAIENPQVKAVTLNPAILPSGMVDPTKDYTNITNYYSKYDFLTGTEESIGMGDRIPGNKYGINNGIPMFSMLGSNHTGYVEADTEGNFKIEIGIKDEPGHGFIYVGADDHIVTSIWTGSPLYSGQTEKILINKENMLLLSDGIRDHVKGRITNVRDYIGNSVSIVSDESARFNQRVTRLQETFQYMFEELAGDPVFNGIAKTGMIIKECIDELILLLNSAEARCRVLNSILNSKPAEIIEFIFSIDIDVEGLFAPAKAYLHQLKVDVDNLVANAQNIVQHDIPKLFEGGKDLFVDAVVGELNAHYNIVNENKDKVYKQLNAYETQVHDIAISFHNKDRNLASSIHSGSTLEDGVDSVQNTEVFTIESSSYVVVGMKIKEIQVELAHNHMNAIGISILTPILLGLEALLFLIETALSAIIIAVKAALNVGLYGNPVSLLISLFTNYEERVRRAVQSALEPLEEMEVTVEGLRKGFGRMIANLPEMLNNFKPYIDTAIFEPGKYENVRLYNVSALAVLDEMELLFNDIIYQLSDEKANAIEATLEISQNVLGNIQILKEQVHRVTL
;
A
#
# COMPACT_ATOMS: atom_id res chain seq x y z
N MET A 1 19.72 -49.36 -30.47
CA MET A 1 19.42 -50.34 -29.41
C MET A 1 18.34 -49.70 -28.57
N THR A 2 17.10 -50.12 -28.73
CA THR A 2 15.92 -49.51 -28.11
C THR A 2 15.81 -50.04 -26.68
N ILE A 3 16.17 -49.22 -25.69
CA ILE A 3 15.90 -49.54 -24.30
C ILE A 3 14.48 -49.04 -24.03
N ILE A 4 13.55 -49.98 -23.96
CA ILE A 4 12.21 -49.75 -23.41
C ILE A 4 12.44 -49.55 -21.90
N ASN A 5 12.39 -48.30 -21.44
CA ASN A 5 12.48 -47.99 -20.01
C ASN A 5 11.09 -48.20 -19.40
N ASN A 6 10.93 -49.29 -18.65
CA ASN A 6 9.74 -49.48 -17.82
C ASN A 6 9.72 -48.39 -16.74
N VAL A 7 8.67 -47.58 -16.71
CA VAL A 7 8.39 -46.62 -15.64
C VAL A 7 8.23 -47.41 -14.34
N THR A 8 9.12 -47.19 -13.38
CA THR A 8 9.19 -47.99 -12.14
C THR A 8 8.20 -47.54 -11.06
N ARG A 9 7.57 -46.37 -11.22
CA ARG A 9 6.35 -45.83 -10.59
C ARG A 9 6.24 -44.36 -11.00
N PRO A 10 5.05 -43.86 -11.41
CA PRO A 10 4.93 -42.45 -11.76
C PRO A 10 5.28 -41.52 -10.58
N ASN A 11 6.11 -40.50 -10.80
CA ASN A 11 6.51 -39.55 -9.75
C ASN A 11 6.42 -38.07 -10.19
N THR A 12 6.13 -37.81 -11.47
CA THR A 12 5.88 -36.46 -11.96
C THR A 12 4.46 -36.01 -11.58
N ASN A 13 4.35 -35.04 -10.67
CA ASN A 13 3.10 -34.60 -10.07
C ASN A 13 2.68 -33.21 -10.59
N ASP A 14 1.55 -32.69 -10.08
CA ASP A 14 1.00 -31.41 -10.53
C ASP A 14 1.91 -30.23 -10.22
N ARG A 15 2.59 -30.25 -9.06
CA ARG A 15 3.56 -29.22 -8.66
C ARG A 15 4.71 -29.13 -9.65
N ASP A 16 5.29 -30.29 -9.99
CA ASP A 16 6.38 -30.34 -10.97
C ASP A 16 5.92 -29.77 -12.32
N LEU A 17 4.73 -30.16 -12.79
CA LEU A 17 4.21 -29.74 -14.09
C LEU A 17 3.84 -28.25 -14.13
N VAL A 18 3.40 -27.67 -13.01
CA VAL A 18 3.09 -26.24 -12.88
C VAL A 18 4.37 -25.40 -12.84
N GLU A 19 5.42 -25.82 -12.13
CA GLU A 19 6.73 -25.15 -12.16
C GLU A 19 7.37 -25.25 -13.56
N LEU A 20 7.29 -26.42 -14.19
CA LEU A 20 7.74 -26.61 -15.57
C LEU A 20 7.04 -25.66 -16.54
N ALA A 21 5.71 -25.52 -16.42
CA ALA A 21 4.88 -24.70 -17.29
C ALA A 21 5.09 -23.20 -17.08
N GLY A 22 5.16 -22.75 -15.82
CA GLY A 22 5.18 -21.33 -15.49
C GLY A 22 6.57 -20.71 -15.39
N TYR A 23 7.60 -21.51 -15.07
CA TYR A 23 8.96 -21.02 -14.90
C TYR A 23 9.91 -21.55 -15.98
N HIS A 24 10.12 -22.87 -16.03
CA HIS A 24 11.15 -23.48 -16.89
C HIS A 24 10.85 -23.32 -18.38
N ALA A 25 9.58 -23.32 -18.79
CA ALA A 25 9.18 -23.11 -20.18
C ALA A 25 9.79 -21.84 -20.80
N TYR A 26 10.05 -20.81 -19.98
CA TYR A 26 10.52 -19.49 -20.44
C TYR A 26 12.05 -19.29 -20.37
N GLN A 27 12.82 -20.30 -19.97
CA GLN A 27 14.27 -20.17 -19.72
C GLN A 27 15.17 -20.53 -20.91
N LYS A 28 14.61 -20.98 -22.04
CA LYS A 28 15.33 -21.43 -23.26
C LYS A 28 16.51 -22.39 -23.00
N TYR A 29 16.19 -23.64 -22.68
CA TYR A 29 17.17 -24.70 -22.48
C TYR A 29 17.72 -25.32 -23.78
N GLU A 30 18.89 -25.94 -23.70
CA GLU A 30 19.48 -26.79 -24.72
C GLU A 30 19.25 -28.28 -24.41
N VAL A 31 19.43 -29.14 -25.42
CA VAL A 31 19.37 -30.60 -25.23
C VAL A 31 20.50 -31.06 -24.31
N ASN A 32 20.18 -31.93 -23.35
CA ASN A 32 21.02 -32.42 -22.25
C ASN A 32 21.17 -31.47 -21.05
N ASP A 33 20.50 -30.32 -21.04
CA ASP A 33 20.41 -29.51 -19.83
C ASP A 33 19.69 -30.27 -18.71
N ILE A 34 20.06 -29.93 -17.47
CA ILE A 34 19.47 -30.48 -16.25
C ILE A 34 18.64 -29.40 -15.58
N LEU A 35 17.36 -29.70 -15.38
CA LEU A 35 16.41 -28.87 -14.66
C LEU A 35 16.26 -29.41 -13.25
N GLN A 36 16.29 -28.52 -12.26
CA GLN A 36 15.89 -28.83 -10.88
C GLN A 36 14.48 -28.30 -10.70
N VAL A 37 13.53 -29.19 -10.43
CA VAL A 37 12.10 -28.88 -10.29
C VAL A 37 11.60 -29.56 -9.03
N ASN A 38 11.12 -28.81 -8.04
CA ASN A 38 10.59 -29.38 -6.78
C ASN A 38 11.50 -30.46 -6.14
N GLY A 39 12.83 -30.27 -6.19
CA GLY A 39 13.83 -31.21 -5.67
C GLY A 39 14.08 -32.47 -6.52
N LYS A 40 13.56 -32.51 -7.76
CA LYS A 40 13.74 -33.59 -8.73
C LYS A 40 14.54 -33.10 -9.94
N GLU A 41 15.35 -34.00 -10.50
CA GLU A 41 16.13 -33.72 -11.70
C GLU A 41 15.38 -34.15 -12.97
N PHE A 42 15.35 -33.27 -13.98
CA PHE A 42 14.82 -33.56 -15.30
C PHE A 42 15.86 -33.27 -16.39
N TYR A 43 16.00 -34.19 -17.35
CA TYR A 43 16.81 -33.98 -18.53
C TYR A 43 16.01 -33.42 -19.68
N VAL A 44 16.55 -32.42 -20.37
CA VAL A 44 16.01 -31.96 -21.64
C VAL A 44 16.43 -32.94 -22.75
N ILE A 45 15.47 -33.66 -23.31
CA ILE A 45 15.69 -34.68 -24.35
C ILE A 45 15.52 -34.10 -25.76
N HIS A 46 14.66 -33.09 -25.89
CA HIS A 46 14.41 -32.41 -27.15
C HIS A 46 13.92 -30.98 -26.92
N THR A 47 14.28 -30.08 -27.83
CA THR A 47 13.82 -28.69 -27.84
C THR A 47 13.34 -28.31 -29.24
N LEU A 48 12.34 -27.44 -29.31
CA LEU A 48 11.81 -26.85 -30.53
C LEU A 48 11.57 -25.37 -30.24
N TYR A 49 12.26 -24.49 -30.97
CA TYR A 49 12.15 -23.04 -30.80
C TYR A 49 12.02 -22.33 -32.14
N ASP A 50 11.50 -21.10 -32.10
CA ASP A 50 11.47 -20.14 -33.22
C ASP A 50 10.78 -20.70 -34.48
N THR A 51 9.72 -21.51 -34.29
CA THR A 51 9.01 -22.11 -35.42
C THR A 51 8.17 -21.07 -36.18
N SER A 52 7.85 -21.35 -37.45
CA SER A 52 7.07 -20.43 -38.28
C SER A 52 5.63 -20.25 -37.81
N SER A 53 5.07 -21.19 -37.04
CA SER A 53 3.78 -21.04 -36.38
C SER A 53 3.88 -20.31 -35.03
N GLY A 54 5.08 -20.16 -34.47
CA GLY A 54 5.33 -19.64 -33.12
C GLY A 54 5.12 -20.67 -32.01
N LEU A 55 5.08 -21.96 -32.36
CA LEU A 55 5.12 -23.06 -31.40
C LEU A 55 6.54 -23.27 -30.89
N ASP A 56 6.71 -23.20 -29.59
CA ASP A 56 7.93 -23.58 -28.89
C ASP A 56 7.60 -24.68 -27.86
N ALA A 57 8.50 -25.66 -27.72
CA ALA A 57 8.26 -26.83 -26.88
C ALA A 57 9.54 -27.52 -26.40
N LEU A 58 9.46 -28.12 -25.22
CA LEU A 58 10.47 -28.96 -24.60
C LEU A 58 9.92 -30.39 -24.47
N THR A 59 10.76 -31.40 -24.69
CA THR A 59 10.52 -32.75 -24.19
C THR A 59 11.54 -33.06 -23.14
N ILE A 60 11.07 -33.38 -21.93
CA ILE A 60 11.92 -33.65 -20.78
C ILE A 60 11.71 -35.07 -20.26
N GLN A 61 12.71 -35.60 -19.57
CA GLN A 61 12.66 -36.89 -18.91
C GLN A 61 12.99 -36.76 -17.43
N ASN A 62 12.12 -37.27 -16.56
CA ASN A 62 12.42 -37.40 -15.13
C ASN A 62 13.63 -38.33 -14.95
N PHE A 63 14.64 -37.89 -14.20
CA PHE A 63 15.89 -38.63 -14.02
C PHE A 63 15.67 -40.01 -13.39
N GLU A 64 14.83 -40.10 -12.36
CA GLU A 64 14.64 -41.31 -11.56
C GLU A 64 13.66 -42.28 -12.23
N THR A 65 12.49 -41.77 -12.65
CA THR A 65 11.38 -42.61 -13.14
C THR A 65 11.41 -42.86 -14.64
N LYS A 66 12.20 -42.07 -15.37
CA LYS A 66 12.29 -42.05 -16.84
C LYS A 66 10.99 -41.63 -17.54
N GLU A 67 10.01 -41.11 -16.81
CA GLU A 67 8.79 -40.52 -17.37
C GLU A 67 9.12 -39.39 -18.33
N LEU A 68 8.42 -39.36 -19.48
CA LEU A 68 8.56 -38.32 -20.48
C LEU A 68 7.42 -37.32 -20.35
N SER A 69 7.76 -36.03 -20.37
CA SER A 69 6.79 -34.94 -20.42
C SER A 69 7.07 -34.00 -21.58
N VAL A 70 6.02 -33.48 -22.20
CA VAL A 70 6.11 -32.38 -23.16
C VAL A 70 5.64 -31.09 -22.49
N VAL A 71 6.46 -30.05 -22.53
CA VAL A 71 6.16 -28.73 -21.97
C VAL A 71 6.07 -27.74 -23.12
N PHE A 72 4.90 -27.16 -23.35
CA PHE A 72 4.71 -26.10 -24.35
C PHE A 72 5.06 -24.74 -23.75
N VAL A 73 5.59 -23.85 -24.58
CA VAL A 73 6.00 -22.50 -24.17
C VAL A 73 4.95 -21.47 -24.60
N GLY A 74 4.56 -20.59 -23.68
CA GLY A 74 3.59 -19.53 -23.94
C GLY A 74 4.20 -18.36 -24.75
N SER A 75 3.43 -17.30 -24.96
CA SER A 75 3.93 -16.13 -25.71
C SER A 75 5.01 -15.35 -24.94
N GLU A 76 6.18 -15.14 -25.54
CA GLU A 76 7.32 -14.40 -24.94
C GLU A 76 7.12 -12.86 -24.86
N GLN A 77 6.00 -12.31 -25.31
CA GLN A 77 5.73 -10.86 -25.31
C GLN A 77 5.20 -10.33 -23.96
N LEU A 78 5.85 -10.69 -22.86
CA LEU A 78 5.38 -10.36 -21.51
C LEU A 78 5.88 -8.98 -21.00
N ASP A 79 6.94 -8.42 -21.59
CA ASP A 79 7.76 -7.45 -20.85
C ASP A 79 7.59 -5.96 -21.18
N LYS A 80 6.83 -5.55 -22.21
CA LYS A 80 6.90 -4.12 -22.65
C LYS A 80 5.60 -3.35 -22.90
N ASP A 81 4.43 -3.98 -22.92
CA ASP A 81 3.17 -3.23 -22.94
C ASP A 81 1.96 -4.14 -22.63
N TRP A 82 1.77 -4.53 -21.36
CA TRP A 82 0.66 -5.43 -20.98
C TRP A 82 -0.71 -4.87 -21.39
N ILE A 83 -0.90 -3.55 -21.27
CA ILE A 83 -2.17 -2.88 -21.62
C ILE A 83 -2.42 -2.90 -23.14
N GLY A 84 -1.39 -2.69 -23.97
CA GLY A 84 -1.51 -2.72 -25.43
C GLY A 84 -1.66 -4.12 -26.05
N THR A 85 -1.04 -5.13 -25.42
CA THR A 85 -0.98 -6.52 -25.93
C THR A 85 -2.22 -7.35 -25.58
N ASN A 86 -3.04 -6.84 -24.65
CA ASN A 86 -4.19 -7.50 -24.04
C ASN A 86 -5.30 -7.95 -25.02
N THR A 87 -5.47 -7.25 -26.14
CA THR A 87 -6.45 -7.64 -27.17
C THR A 87 -6.11 -8.96 -27.87
N LYS A 88 -4.85 -9.40 -27.82
CA LYS A 88 -4.39 -10.66 -28.40
C LYS A 88 -4.47 -11.84 -27.42
N LEU A 89 -4.41 -11.58 -26.11
CA LEU A 89 -4.54 -12.64 -25.08
C LEU A 89 -5.94 -13.26 -25.06
N LEU A 90 -6.97 -12.46 -25.38
CA LEU A 90 -8.35 -12.93 -25.53
C LEU A 90 -8.66 -13.53 -26.92
N SER A 91 -7.69 -13.54 -27.84
CA SER A 91 -7.89 -14.12 -29.16
C SER A 91 -7.71 -15.63 -29.11
N ASP A 92 -8.56 -16.34 -29.84
CA ASP A 92 -8.45 -17.78 -30.01
C ASP A 92 -7.03 -18.19 -30.43
N VAL A 93 -6.54 -19.28 -29.86
CA VAL A 93 -5.24 -19.85 -30.25
C VAL A 93 -5.20 -20.09 -31.76
N PRO A 94 -4.13 -19.66 -32.47
CA PRO A 94 -4.02 -19.86 -33.90
C PRO A 94 -4.14 -21.35 -34.28
N PRO A 95 -5.01 -21.72 -35.25
CA PRO A 95 -5.19 -23.11 -35.65
C PRO A 95 -3.89 -23.83 -36.07
N ALA A 96 -2.93 -23.09 -36.62
CA ALA A 96 -1.62 -23.63 -37.01
C ALA A 96 -0.79 -24.11 -35.79
N GLN A 97 -0.78 -23.34 -34.70
CA GLN A 97 -0.04 -23.74 -33.48
C GLN A 97 -0.65 -24.97 -32.83
N ILE A 98 -1.99 -25.08 -32.82
CA ILE A 98 -2.69 -26.27 -32.33
C ILE A 98 -2.31 -27.51 -33.15
N HIS A 99 -2.31 -27.38 -34.49
CA HIS A 99 -1.93 -28.47 -35.38
C HIS A 99 -0.48 -28.91 -35.13
N ASP A 100 0.43 -27.95 -35.03
CA ASP A 100 1.85 -28.23 -34.83
C ASP A 100 2.14 -28.81 -33.44
N ALA A 101 1.43 -28.38 -32.40
CA ALA A 101 1.54 -28.94 -31.06
C ALA A 101 1.14 -30.42 -31.02
N LYS A 102 0.05 -30.78 -31.70
CA LYS A 102 -0.39 -32.18 -31.86
C LYS A 102 0.63 -33.00 -32.65
N ALA A 103 1.16 -32.45 -33.74
CA ALA A 103 2.19 -33.10 -34.54
C ALA A 103 3.48 -33.32 -33.75
N TYR A 104 3.91 -32.32 -32.98
CA TYR A 104 5.08 -32.43 -32.10
C TYR A 104 4.88 -33.50 -31.03
N PHE A 105 3.75 -33.50 -30.33
CA PHE A 105 3.43 -34.54 -29.34
C PHE A 105 3.51 -35.94 -29.95
N GLN A 106 2.88 -36.16 -31.11
CA GLN A 106 2.93 -37.45 -31.81
C GLN A 106 4.36 -37.83 -32.24
N GLN A 107 5.14 -36.86 -32.73
CA GLN A 107 6.52 -37.09 -33.12
C GLN A 107 7.38 -37.53 -31.92
N MET A 108 7.24 -36.88 -30.78
CA MET A 108 7.99 -37.20 -29.56
C MET A 108 7.56 -38.56 -29.00
N ASN A 109 6.25 -38.84 -28.97
CA ASN A 109 5.71 -40.14 -28.56
C ASN A 109 6.26 -41.29 -29.42
N ASN A 110 6.31 -41.09 -30.74
CA ASN A 110 6.83 -42.09 -31.67
C ASN A 110 8.36 -42.28 -31.58
N LYS A 111 9.10 -41.21 -31.28
CA LYS A 111 10.58 -41.22 -31.29
C LYS A 111 11.18 -41.71 -29.97
N TYR A 112 10.59 -41.32 -28.84
CA TYR A 112 11.19 -41.52 -27.52
C TYR A 112 10.40 -42.48 -26.61
N GLY A 113 9.15 -42.80 -26.97
CA GLY A 113 8.27 -43.66 -26.18
C GLY A 113 7.05 -42.91 -25.63
N ASP A 114 6.21 -43.62 -24.89
CA ASP A 114 4.94 -43.08 -24.40
C ASP A 114 5.14 -41.85 -23.52
N ILE A 115 4.55 -40.73 -23.94
CA ILE A 115 4.54 -39.48 -23.17
C ILE A 115 3.55 -39.62 -22.02
N SER A 116 4.03 -39.43 -20.80
CA SER A 116 3.25 -39.60 -19.57
C SER A 116 2.42 -38.35 -19.25
N SER A 117 2.97 -37.16 -19.53
CA SER A 117 2.33 -35.89 -19.22
C SER A 117 2.60 -34.77 -20.22
N VAL A 118 1.70 -33.79 -20.24
CA VAL A 118 1.83 -32.54 -20.98
C VAL A 118 1.54 -31.35 -20.08
N SER A 119 2.29 -30.26 -20.22
CA SER A 119 2.03 -29.02 -19.46
C SER A 119 2.29 -27.75 -20.26
N GLY A 120 1.77 -26.62 -19.77
CA GLY A 120 1.89 -25.32 -20.43
C GLY A 120 1.19 -24.21 -19.67
N ASN A 121 1.70 -22.98 -19.80
CA ASN A 121 1.12 -21.76 -19.23
C ASN A 121 0.54 -20.85 -20.33
N SER A 122 -0.52 -20.09 -20.03
CA SER A 122 -1.07 -19.10 -20.97
C SER A 122 -1.49 -19.75 -22.29
N LEU A 123 -1.06 -19.19 -23.43
CA LEU A 123 -1.25 -19.77 -24.77
C LEU A 123 -0.82 -21.25 -24.84
N ALA A 124 0.29 -21.62 -24.19
CA ALA A 124 0.74 -23.01 -24.15
C ALA A 124 -0.20 -23.91 -23.34
N GLY A 125 -0.87 -23.39 -22.32
CA GLY A 125 -1.91 -24.15 -21.60
C GLY A 125 -3.07 -24.54 -22.50
N ALA A 126 -3.44 -23.69 -23.46
CA ALA A 126 -4.41 -24.05 -24.49
C ALA A 126 -3.88 -25.14 -25.44
N LEU A 127 -2.60 -25.09 -25.84
CA LEU A 127 -1.97 -26.14 -26.65
C LEU A 127 -1.95 -27.49 -25.90
N THR A 128 -1.61 -27.46 -24.61
CA THR A 128 -1.68 -28.62 -23.71
C THR A 128 -3.09 -29.21 -23.69
N ASN A 129 -4.12 -28.37 -23.49
CA ASN A 129 -5.51 -28.80 -23.49
C ASN A 129 -5.94 -29.38 -24.84
N ALA A 130 -5.54 -28.76 -25.95
CA ALA A 130 -5.84 -29.24 -27.30
C ALA A 130 -5.25 -30.64 -27.59
N VAL A 131 -4.04 -30.92 -27.10
CA VAL A 131 -3.41 -32.24 -27.19
C VAL A 131 -4.13 -33.23 -26.28
N ALA A 132 -4.44 -32.84 -25.05
CA ALA A 132 -5.02 -33.73 -24.03
C ALA A 132 -6.47 -34.17 -24.33
N ILE A 133 -7.26 -33.34 -25.00
CA ILE A 133 -8.63 -33.68 -25.45
C ILE A 133 -8.65 -34.97 -26.29
N GLU A 134 -7.62 -35.16 -27.12
CA GLU A 134 -7.47 -36.31 -28.04
C GLU A 134 -6.67 -37.47 -27.43
N ASN A 135 -6.09 -37.28 -26.24
CA ASN A 135 -5.19 -38.22 -25.59
C ASN A 135 -5.58 -38.44 -24.11
N PRO A 136 -6.72 -39.12 -23.83
CA PRO A 136 -7.24 -39.28 -22.46
C PRO A 136 -6.33 -40.09 -21.54
N GLN A 137 -5.36 -40.83 -22.09
CA GLN A 137 -4.34 -41.56 -21.35
C GLN A 137 -3.19 -40.69 -20.81
N VAL A 138 -3.10 -39.43 -21.26
CA VAL A 138 -2.00 -38.51 -20.93
C VAL A 138 -2.47 -37.51 -19.88
N LYS A 139 -1.69 -37.35 -18.81
CA LYS A 139 -1.97 -36.36 -17.78
C LYS A 139 -1.65 -34.96 -18.29
N ALA A 140 -2.59 -34.03 -18.18
CA ALA A 140 -2.43 -32.67 -18.63
C ALA A 140 -2.60 -31.70 -17.46
N VAL A 141 -1.59 -30.87 -17.21
CA VAL A 141 -1.60 -29.87 -16.14
C VAL A 141 -1.23 -28.52 -16.71
N THR A 142 -2.07 -27.52 -16.51
CA THR A 142 -1.85 -26.17 -17.02
C THR A 142 -1.86 -25.15 -15.88
N LEU A 143 -1.21 -24.02 -16.12
CA LEU A 143 -1.28 -22.83 -15.27
C LEU A 143 -1.80 -21.66 -16.09
N ASN A 144 -2.87 -20.99 -15.64
CA ASN A 144 -3.48 -19.84 -16.32
C ASN A 144 -3.64 -20.05 -17.85
N PRO A 145 -4.23 -21.19 -18.30
CA PRO A 145 -4.37 -21.50 -19.72
C PRO A 145 -5.29 -20.50 -20.43
N ALA A 146 -4.94 -20.15 -21.68
CA ALA A 146 -5.86 -19.44 -22.56
C ALA A 146 -7.02 -20.33 -23.03
N ILE A 147 -8.12 -19.71 -23.47
CA ILE A 147 -9.27 -20.40 -24.07
C ILE A 147 -8.94 -21.10 -25.42
N LEU A 148 -9.51 -22.29 -25.63
CA LEU A 148 -9.45 -23.00 -26.92
C LEU A 148 -10.41 -22.43 -27.96
N PRO A 149 -10.15 -22.54 -29.27
CA PRO A 149 -11.09 -22.17 -30.35
C PRO A 149 -12.51 -22.75 -30.17
N SER A 150 -13.52 -21.98 -30.60
CA SER A 150 -14.91 -22.39 -30.46
C SER A 150 -15.19 -23.72 -31.16
N GLY A 151 -15.95 -24.60 -30.49
CA GLY A 151 -16.31 -25.93 -30.99
C GLY A 151 -15.28 -27.03 -30.77
N MET A 152 -14.13 -26.73 -30.14
CA MET A 152 -13.09 -27.74 -29.85
C MET A 152 -13.37 -28.54 -28.57
N VAL A 153 -14.02 -27.92 -27.58
CA VAL A 153 -14.43 -28.57 -26.33
C VAL A 153 -15.83 -29.16 -26.52
N ASP A 154 -15.99 -30.45 -26.23
CA ASP A 154 -17.30 -31.09 -26.15
C ASP A 154 -17.84 -30.92 -24.72
N PRO A 155 -18.91 -30.13 -24.50
CA PRO A 155 -19.44 -29.86 -23.17
C PRO A 155 -20.08 -31.10 -22.52
N THR A 156 -20.29 -32.17 -23.28
CA THR A 156 -20.88 -33.43 -22.78
C THR A 156 -19.84 -34.46 -22.34
N LYS A 157 -18.56 -34.23 -22.66
CA LYS A 157 -17.47 -35.13 -22.31
C LYS A 157 -16.82 -34.68 -21.01
N ASP A 158 -16.56 -35.66 -20.14
CA ASP A 158 -15.72 -35.45 -18.97
C ASP A 158 -14.24 -35.63 -19.33
N TYR A 159 -13.41 -34.65 -18.96
CA TYR A 159 -11.98 -34.58 -19.27
C TYR A 159 -11.16 -34.71 -18.00
N THR A 160 -11.29 -35.84 -17.31
CA THR A 160 -10.67 -36.08 -16.00
C THR A 160 -9.14 -36.09 -16.00
N ASN A 161 -8.51 -36.25 -17.17
CA ASN A 161 -7.06 -36.22 -17.32
C ASN A 161 -6.48 -34.80 -17.40
N ILE A 162 -7.34 -33.77 -17.44
CA ILE A 162 -6.97 -32.36 -17.57
C ILE A 162 -7.23 -31.62 -16.25
N THR A 163 -6.18 -30.99 -15.72
CA THR A 163 -6.22 -30.12 -14.54
C THR A 163 -5.69 -28.74 -14.91
N ASN A 164 -6.45 -27.69 -14.60
CA ASN A 164 -6.05 -26.30 -14.85
C ASN A 164 -5.98 -25.55 -13.52
N TYR A 165 -4.81 -24.98 -13.22
CA TYR A 165 -4.59 -24.14 -12.05
C TYR A 165 -4.68 -22.66 -12.42
N TYR A 166 -5.41 -21.90 -11.62
CA TYR A 166 -5.64 -20.47 -11.81
C TYR A 166 -5.03 -19.67 -10.67
N SER A 167 -4.04 -18.81 -10.96
CA SER A 167 -3.51 -17.88 -9.98
C SER A 167 -4.58 -16.86 -9.59
N LYS A 168 -4.74 -16.60 -8.28
CA LYS A 168 -5.73 -15.65 -7.74
C LYS A 168 -5.69 -14.25 -8.37
N TYR A 169 -4.50 -13.77 -8.73
CA TYR A 169 -4.27 -12.44 -9.29
C TYR A 169 -3.92 -12.46 -10.78
N ASP A 170 -4.17 -13.57 -11.48
CA ASP A 170 -3.96 -13.65 -12.92
C ASP A 170 -4.99 -12.80 -13.68
N PHE A 171 -4.48 -11.89 -14.51
CA PHE A 171 -5.31 -10.99 -15.29
C PHE A 171 -6.07 -11.71 -16.41
N LEU A 172 -5.45 -12.71 -17.06
CA LEU A 172 -6.07 -13.44 -18.16
C LEU A 172 -7.31 -14.19 -17.67
N THR A 173 -7.13 -15.03 -16.66
CA THR A 173 -8.19 -15.83 -16.04
C THR A 173 -9.34 -14.94 -15.58
N GLY A 174 -9.04 -13.86 -14.83
CA GLY A 174 -10.08 -12.94 -14.36
C GLY A 174 -10.88 -12.30 -15.51
N THR A 175 -10.22 -12.04 -16.65
CA THR A 175 -10.91 -11.51 -17.83
C THR A 175 -11.78 -12.57 -18.51
N GLU A 176 -11.26 -13.78 -18.74
CA GLU A 176 -11.97 -14.89 -19.38
C GLU A 176 -13.23 -15.32 -18.60
N GLU A 177 -13.14 -15.33 -17.27
CA GLU A 177 -14.27 -15.57 -16.38
C GLU A 177 -15.33 -14.45 -16.49
N SER A 178 -14.89 -13.17 -16.50
CA SER A 178 -15.80 -12.03 -16.56
C SER A 178 -16.62 -11.93 -17.86
N ILE A 179 -16.07 -12.42 -18.98
CA ILE A 179 -16.74 -12.45 -20.29
C ILE A 179 -17.47 -13.77 -20.56
N GLY A 180 -17.51 -14.69 -19.59
CA GLY A 180 -18.24 -15.96 -19.68
C GLY A 180 -17.66 -16.95 -20.69
N MET A 181 -16.34 -16.89 -20.95
CA MET A 181 -15.67 -17.78 -21.91
C MET A 181 -14.97 -18.98 -21.26
N GLY A 182 -15.07 -19.12 -19.93
CA GLY A 182 -14.43 -20.20 -19.18
C GLY A 182 -14.79 -21.60 -19.68
N ASP A 183 -15.98 -21.83 -20.25
CA ASP A 183 -16.41 -23.15 -20.78
C ASP A 183 -15.53 -23.67 -21.93
N ARG A 184 -14.69 -22.82 -22.51
CA ARG A 184 -13.72 -23.17 -23.55
C ARG A 184 -12.41 -23.72 -23.01
N ILE A 185 -12.27 -23.82 -21.68
CA ILE A 185 -11.17 -24.51 -21.00
C ILE A 185 -11.74 -25.84 -20.47
N PRO A 186 -11.31 -26.99 -21.01
CA PRO A 186 -11.82 -28.31 -20.64
C PRO A 186 -11.25 -28.80 -19.30
N GLY A 187 -11.89 -29.80 -18.71
CA GLY A 187 -11.40 -30.48 -17.52
C GLY A 187 -11.59 -29.70 -16.23
N ASN A 188 -10.83 -30.10 -15.21
CA ASN A 188 -10.96 -29.55 -13.86
C ASN A 188 -10.27 -28.19 -13.75
N LYS A 189 -10.82 -27.30 -12.90
CA LYS A 189 -10.34 -25.92 -12.72
C LYS A 189 -10.23 -25.60 -11.25
N TYR A 190 -9.05 -25.16 -10.81
CA TYR A 190 -8.76 -24.94 -9.40
C TYR A 190 -7.99 -23.66 -9.18
N GLY A 191 -8.47 -22.82 -8.27
CA GLY A 191 -7.78 -21.62 -7.85
C GLY A 191 -6.64 -21.93 -6.88
N ILE A 192 -5.50 -21.26 -7.05
CA ILE A 192 -4.37 -21.26 -6.12
C ILE A 192 -4.10 -19.83 -5.64
N ASN A 193 -3.72 -19.68 -4.38
CA ASN A 193 -3.61 -18.37 -3.73
C ASN A 193 -2.20 -17.74 -3.87
N ASN A 194 -1.53 -17.97 -4.99
CA ASN A 194 -0.20 -17.41 -5.27
C ASN A 194 -0.26 -15.96 -5.79
N GLY A 195 0.90 -15.31 -5.75
CA GLY A 195 1.07 -13.94 -6.24
C GLY A 195 0.58 -12.87 -5.27
N ILE A 196 0.66 -11.60 -5.71
CA ILE A 196 0.25 -10.43 -4.90
C ILE A 196 -0.45 -9.36 -5.74
N PRO A 197 -1.37 -8.58 -5.16
CA PRO A 197 -2.20 -7.61 -5.87
C PRO A 197 -1.46 -6.29 -6.18
N MET A 198 -0.34 -6.36 -6.92
CA MET A 198 0.40 -5.18 -7.39
C MET A 198 0.45 -5.13 -8.91
N PHE A 199 0.28 -3.92 -9.48
CA PHE A 199 0.30 -3.73 -10.93
C PHE A 199 1.66 -4.09 -11.56
N SER A 200 2.77 -3.88 -10.84
CA SER A 200 4.11 -4.31 -11.26
C SER A 200 4.28 -5.83 -11.33
N MET A 201 3.37 -6.59 -10.74
CA MET A 201 3.43 -8.06 -10.66
C MET A 201 2.46 -8.75 -11.62
N LEU A 202 1.87 -8.05 -12.59
CA LEU A 202 0.96 -8.67 -13.56
C LEU A 202 1.62 -9.84 -14.31
N GLY A 203 2.86 -9.66 -14.76
CA GLY A 203 3.61 -10.71 -15.44
C GLY A 203 3.88 -11.93 -14.55
N SER A 204 4.39 -11.71 -13.34
CA SER A 204 4.68 -12.80 -12.39
C SER A 204 3.43 -13.47 -11.83
N ASN A 205 2.32 -12.74 -11.67
CA ASN A 205 1.03 -13.34 -11.32
C ASN A 205 0.49 -14.24 -12.45
N HIS A 206 0.75 -13.86 -13.71
CA HIS A 206 0.34 -14.62 -14.91
C HIS A 206 1.20 -15.87 -15.14
N THR A 207 2.53 -15.76 -15.04
CA THR A 207 3.43 -16.92 -15.15
C THR A 207 3.44 -17.76 -13.89
N GLY A 208 3.05 -17.18 -12.74
CA GLY A 208 3.08 -17.80 -11.42
C GLY A 208 4.43 -17.73 -10.72
N TYR A 209 5.44 -17.09 -11.32
CA TYR A 209 6.81 -17.10 -10.82
C TYR A 209 7.51 -15.76 -11.04
N VAL A 210 8.43 -15.45 -10.12
CA VAL A 210 9.50 -14.45 -10.31
C VAL A 210 10.80 -15.18 -10.63
N GLU A 211 11.89 -14.44 -10.88
CA GLU A 211 13.21 -15.07 -10.96
C GLU A 211 13.56 -15.75 -9.63
N ALA A 212 14.06 -16.99 -9.70
CA ALA A 212 14.49 -17.72 -8.51
C ALA A 212 15.73 -17.06 -7.89
N ASP A 213 15.78 -17.00 -6.56
CA ASP A 213 16.99 -16.58 -5.87
C ASP A 213 18.11 -17.63 -5.93
N THR A 214 19.27 -17.34 -5.33
CA THR A 214 20.42 -18.26 -5.32
C THR A 214 20.17 -19.59 -4.60
N GLU A 215 19.11 -19.66 -3.80
CA GLU A 215 18.67 -20.85 -3.07
C GLU A 215 17.53 -21.58 -3.80
N GLY A 216 17.08 -21.07 -4.95
CA GLY A 216 15.99 -21.64 -5.74
C GLY A 216 14.60 -21.19 -5.30
N ASN A 217 14.47 -20.18 -4.44
CA ASN A 217 13.16 -19.72 -3.95
C ASN A 217 12.56 -18.63 -4.84
N PHE A 218 11.25 -18.71 -5.06
CA PHE A 218 10.48 -17.69 -5.77
C PHE A 218 9.86 -16.69 -4.79
N LYS A 219 10.56 -15.58 -4.53
CA LYS A 219 10.17 -14.60 -3.51
C LYS A 219 10.23 -13.15 -3.98
N ILE A 220 9.31 -12.33 -3.49
CA ILE A 220 9.23 -10.90 -3.74
C ILE A 220 9.72 -10.16 -2.50
N GLU A 221 10.63 -9.20 -2.69
CA GLU A 221 11.09 -8.31 -1.63
C GLU A 221 10.04 -7.23 -1.34
N ILE A 222 9.76 -7.03 -0.05
CA ILE A 222 8.78 -6.06 0.45
C ILE A 222 9.48 -5.12 1.44
N GLY A 223 9.19 -3.82 1.30
CA GLY A 223 9.83 -2.77 2.10
C GLY A 223 11.25 -2.44 1.63
N ILE A 224 11.92 -1.58 2.40
CA ILE A 224 13.28 -1.12 2.14
C ILE A 224 14.22 -1.88 3.07
N LYS A 225 15.31 -2.42 2.51
CA LYS A 225 16.33 -3.12 3.28
C LYS A 225 16.80 -2.30 4.48
N ASP A 226 16.94 -2.97 5.62
CA ASP A 226 17.33 -2.40 6.93
C ASP A 226 16.28 -1.48 7.58
N GLU A 227 15.08 -1.34 7.00
CA GLU A 227 13.94 -0.66 7.65
C GLU A 227 12.97 -1.63 8.35
N PRO A 228 12.20 -1.18 9.36
CA PRO A 228 11.19 -2.00 10.03
C PRO A 228 10.17 -2.60 9.06
N GLY A 229 10.01 -3.92 9.14
CA GLY A 229 9.09 -4.66 8.28
C GLY A 229 9.64 -5.02 6.90
N HIS A 230 10.95 -4.86 6.67
CA HIS A 230 11.61 -5.47 5.51
C HIS A 230 11.52 -7.00 5.57
N GLY A 231 11.19 -7.62 4.44
CA GLY A 231 11.12 -9.07 4.35
C GLY A 231 10.70 -9.55 2.96
N PHE A 232 10.34 -10.82 2.86
CA PHE A 232 10.00 -11.46 1.60
C PHE A 232 8.63 -12.13 1.64
N ILE A 233 7.95 -12.18 0.51
CA ILE A 233 6.74 -12.97 0.29
C ILE A 233 7.05 -14.06 -0.75
N TYR A 234 6.74 -15.31 -0.43
CA TYR A 234 6.93 -16.44 -1.34
C TYR A 234 5.72 -16.54 -2.27
N VAL A 235 5.96 -16.72 -3.58
CA VAL A 235 4.90 -16.59 -4.61
C VAL A 235 4.90 -17.70 -5.66
N GLY A 236 5.80 -18.69 -5.58
CA GLY A 236 5.87 -19.79 -6.54
C GLY A 236 4.55 -20.55 -6.62
N ALA A 237 3.95 -20.62 -7.82
CA ALA A 237 2.59 -21.14 -7.99
C ALA A 237 2.42 -22.59 -7.48
N ASP A 238 3.43 -23.43 -7.66
CA ASP A 238 3.43 -24.82 -7.23
C ASP A 238 3.40 -24.99 -5.69
N ASP A 239 4.01 -24.06 -4.94
CA ASP A 239 3.95 -24.05 -3.47
C ASP A 239 2.54 -23.82 -2.93
N HIS A 240 1.66 -23.24 -3.74
CA HIS A 240 0.26 -22.97 -3.40
C HIS A 240 -0.71 -24.09 -3.83
N ILE A 241 -0.19 -25.18 -4.41
CA ILE A 241 -0.97 -26.41 -4.64
C ILE A 241 -0.97 -27.24 -3.36
N VAL A 242 -2.10 -27.24 -2.65
CA VAL A 242 -2.27 -28.04 -1.43
C VAL A 242 -2.47 -29.50 -1.82
N THR A 243 -1.71 -30.42 -1.22
CA THR A 243 -1.80 -31.85 -1.46
C THR A 243 -2.13 -32.62 -0.19
N SER A 244 -2.79 -33.78 -0.34
CA SER A 244 -3.03 -34.69 0.77
C SER A 244 -1.72 -35.27 1.25
N ILE A 245 -1.53 -35.30 2.58
CA ILE A 245 -0.31 -35.83 3.23
C ILE A 245 -0.10 -37.32 2.89
N TRP A 246 -1.17 -38.07 2.67
CA TRP A 246 -1.09 -39.52 2.45
C TRP A 246 -0.89 -39.89 0.99
N THR A 247 -1.58 -39.20 0.07
CA THR A 247 -1.59 -39.60 -1.34
C THR A 247 -0.70 -38.74 -2.22
N GLY A 248 -0.26 -37.57 -1.72
CA GLY A 248 0.43 -36.55 -2.53
C GLY A 248 -0.45 -35.96 -3.65
N SER A 249 -1.72 -36.35 -3.73
CA SER A 249 -2.65 -35.83 -4.72
C SER A 249 -3.17 -34.46 -4.28
N PRO A 250 -3.36 -33.52 -5.21
CA PRO A 250 -3.88 -32.20 -4.85
C PRO A 250 -5.28 -32.26 -4.23
N LEU A 251 -5.53 -31.33 -3.31
CA LEU A 251 -6.80 -31.11 -2.64
C LEU A 251 -7.51 -29.94 -3.30
N TYR A 252 -8.80 -30.12 -3.60
CA TYR A 252 -9.57 -29.16 -4.37
C TYR A 252 -10.89 -28.78 -3.70
N SER A 253 -11.62 -29.80 -3.22
CA SER A 253 -12.76 -29.76 -2.31
C SER A 253 -13.42 -31.16 -2.34
N GLY A 254 -14.01 -31.59 -1.22
CA GLY A 254 -14.69 -32.89 -1.13
C GLY A 254 -13.88 -33.98 -0.42
N GLN A 255 -14.48 -35.16 -0.37
CA GLN A 255 -13.99 -36.30 0.39
C GLN A 255 -13.17 -37.22 -0.52
N THR A 256 -11.92 -37.49 -0.14
CA THR A 256 -11.06 -38.49 -0.80
C THR A 256 -11.42 -39.90 -0.31
N GLU A 257 -10.80 -40.95 -0.87
CA GLU A 257 -10.96 -42.30 -0.33
C GLU A 257 -10.32 -42.37 1.06
N LYS A 258 -11.00 -43.01 2.02
CA LYS A 258 -10.52 -43.17 3.39
C LYS A 258 -9.24 -43.98 3.42
N ILE A 259 -8.23 -43.45 4.09
CA ILE A 259 -7.02 -44.21 4.39
C ILE A 259 -7.29 -45.26 5.47
N LEU A 260 -6.50 -46.34 5.46
CA LEU A 260 -6.46 -47.28 6.57
C LEU A 260 -5.59 -46.69 7.69
N ILE A 261 -6.15 -46.44 8.87
CA ILE A 261 -5.34 -45.94 9.99
C ILE A 261 -4.42 -47.04 10.55
N ASN A 262 -3.11 -46.81 10.44
CA ASN A 262 -2.05 -47.69 10.89
C ASN A 262 -0.79 -46.88 11.25
N LYS A 263 0.27 -47.55 11.72
CA LYS A 263 1.54 -46.89 12.08
C LYS A 263 2.09 -46.01 10.95
N GLU A 264 2.16 -46.54 9.73
CA GLU A 264 2.76 -45.86 8.57
C GLU A 264 1.98 -44.58 8.24
N ASN A 265 0.66 -44.65 8.17
CA ASN A 265 -0.19 -43.49 7.88
C ASN A 265 -0.20 -42.45 9.00
N MET A 266 -0.04 -42.86 10.27
CA MET A 266 0.13 -41.92 11.38
C MET A 266 1.51 -41.26 11.36
N LEU A 267 2.57 -41.99 10.99
CA LEU A 267 3.89 -41.38 10.77
C LEU A 267 3.87 -40.41 9.59
N LEU A 268 3.19 -40.74 8.49
CA LEU A 268 2.99 -39.81 7.37
C LEU A 268 2.27 -38.54 7.82
N LEU A 269 1.23 -38.65 8.65
CA LEU A 269 0.56 -37.47 9.22
C LEU A 269 1.53 -36.61 10.06
N SER A 270 2.32 -37.23 10.94
CA SER A 270 3.31 -36.51 11.75
C SER A 270 4.35 -35.81 10.88
N ASP A 271 4.95 -36.54 9.94
CA ASP A 271 5.94 -36.01 9.01
C ASP A 271 5.34 -34.90 8.14
N GLY A 272 4.11 -35.06 7.67
CA GLY A 272 3.40 -34.03 6.90
C GLY A 272 3.12 -32.75 7.72
N ILE A 273 2.80 -32.87 9.00
CA ILE A 273 2.69 -31.70 9.89
C ILE A 273 4.06 -31.04 10.05
N ARG A 274 5.12 -31.82 10.25
CA ARG A 274 6.48 -31.31 10.41
C ARG A 274 7.02 -30.62 9.16
N ASP A 275 6.81 -31.22 7.99
CA ASP A 275 7.50 -30.87 6.75
C ASP A 275 6.67 -29.91 5.88
N HIS A 276 5.33 -30.05 5.87
CA HIS A 276 4.45 -29.21 5.05
C HIS A 276 3.72 -28.13 5.86
N VAL A 277 3.13 -28.49 7.01
CA VAL A 277 2.32 -27.53 7.80
C VAL A 277 3.22 -26.51 8.49
N LYS A 278 4.36 -26.95 9.05
CA LYS A 278 5.28 -26.08 9.79
C LYS A 278 5.88 -24.96 8.93
N GLY A 279 6.23 -25.26 7.68
CA GLY A 279 6.72 -24.26 6.73
C GLY A 279 5.68 -23.17 6.47
N ARG A 280 4.44 -23.59 6.17
CA ARG A 280 3.30 -22.69 5.95
C ARG A 280 3.02 -21.78 7.15
N ILE A 281 2.89 -22.32 8.37
CA ILE A 281 2.67 -21.48 9.55
C ILE A 281 3.87 -20.59 9.87
N THR A 282 5.10 -20.98 9.50
CA THR A 282 6.29 -20.12 9.66
C THR A 282 6.18 -18.90 8.75
N ASN A 283 5.80 -19.08 7.48
CA ASN A 283 5.55 -17.96 6.57
C ASN A 283 4.48 -17.00 7.12
N VAL A 284 3.36 -17.53 7.63
CA VAL A 284 2.32 -16.72 8.29
C VAL A 284 2.91 -15.92 9.46
N ARG A 285 3.76 -16.55 10.29
CA ARG A 285 4.38 -15.88 11.43
C ARG A 285 5.32 -14.76 11.01
N ASP A 286 6.08 -14.96 9.95
CA ASP A 286 7.03 -13.99 9.43
C ASP A 286 6.29 -12.81 8.81
N TYR A 287 5.25 -13.04 8.01
CA TYR A 287 4.44 -11.98 7.40
C TYR A 287 3.73 -11.11 8.45
N ILE A 288 3.09 -11.76 9.43
CA ILE A 288 2.48 -11.04 10.56
C ILE A 288 3.56 -10.32 11.38
N GLY A 289 4.71 -10.94 11.60
CA GLY A 289 5.84 -10.35 12.32
C GLY A 289 6.37 -9.08 11.65
N ASN A 290 6.48 -9.08 10.33
CA ASN A 290 6.86 -7.89 9.56
C ASN A 290 5.81 -6.79 9.70
N SER A 291 4.52 -7.13 9.63
CA SER A 291 3.42 -6.18 9.84
C SER A 291 3.44 -5.55 11.24
N VAL A 292 3.69 -6.36 12.27
CA VAL A 292 3.87 -5.90 13.67
C VAL A 292 5.03 -4.91 13.76
N SER A 293 6.16 -5.21 13.11
CA SER A 293 7.34 -4.34 13.10
C SER A 293 7.04 -2.96 12.50
N ILE A 294 6.31 -2.91 11.38
CA ILE A 294 5.88 -1.66 10.75
C ILE A 294 5.00 -0.84 11.69
N VAL A 295 3.94 -1.45 12.23
CA VAL A 295 2.98 -0.75 13.08
C VAL A 295 3.64 -0.26 14.38
N SER A 296 4.55 -1.05 14.94
CA SER A 296 5.32 -0.64 16.12
C SER A 296 6.24 0.54 15.83
N ASP A 297 6.88 0.60 14.65
CA ASP A 297 7.70 1.75 14.24
C ASP A 297 6.84 3.01 14.05
N GLU A 298 5.73 2.90 13.33
CA GLU A 298 4.80 4.02 13.14
C GLU A 298 4.26 4.53 14.49
N SER A 299 3.99 3.63 15.44
CA SER A 299 3.58 3.99 16.80
C SER A 299 4.67 4.73 17.55
N ALA A 300 5.92 4.28 17.48
CA ALA A 300 7.06 4.92 18.13
C ALA A 300 7.33 6.33 17.57
N ARG A 301 6.97 6.56 16.30
CA ARG A 301 7.20 7.81 15.57
C ARG A 301 6.04 8.80 15.64
N PHE A 302 5.02 8.56 16.46
CA PHE A 302 3.85 9.44 16.58
C PHE A 302 4.21 10.93 16.72
N ASN A 303 5.04 11.28 17.70
CA ASN A 303 5.45 12.68 17.92
C ASN A 303 6.21 13.27 16.72
N GLN A 304 7.00 12.46 16.01
CA GLN A 304 7.72 12.89 14.82
C GLN A 304 6.74 13.17 13.67
N ARG A 305 5.74 12.30 13.46
CA ARG A 305 4.71 12.48 12.43
C ARG A 305 3.87 13.73 12.70
N VAL A 306 3.47 13.97 13.94
CA VAL A 306 2.77 15.20 14.36
C VAL A 306 3.64 16.43 14.11
N THR A 307 4.89 16.43 14.58
CA THR A 307 5.81 17.57 14.41
C THR A 307 6.04 17.87 12.93
N ARG A 308 6.21 16.84 12.11
CA ARG A 308 6.41 17.03 10.66
C ARG A 308 5.18 17.67 10.01
N LEU A 309 3.98 17.22 10.37
CA LEU A 309 2.74 17.79 9.86
C LEU A 309 2.56 19.25 10.29
N GLN A 310 2.91 19.58 11.54
CA GLN A 310 2.95 20.93 12.08
C GLN A 310 3.90 21.85 11.29
N GLU A 311 5.12 21.40 11.06
CA GLU A 311 6.12 22.14 10.27
C GLU A 311 5.66 22.35 8.82
N THR A 312 5.07 21.34 8.20
CA THR A 312 4.54 21.43 6.84
C THR A 312 3.41 22.46 6.76
N PHE A 313 2.48 22.47 7.72
CA PHE A 313 1.41 23.48 7.75
C PHE A 313 1.99 24.89 7.86
N GLN A 314 2.93 25.11 8.78
CA GLN A 314 3.57 26.41 8.98
C GLN A 314 4.26 26.89 7.70
N TYR A 315 5.05 26.00 7.07
CA TYR A 315 5.73 26.32 5.81
C TYR A 315 4.73 26.69 4.70
N MET A 316 3.71 25.87 4.48
CA MET A 316 2.69 26.14 3.46
C MET A 316 1.91 27.43 3.73
N PHE A 317 1.63 27.76 5.00
CA PHE A 317 0.95 28.99 5.38
C PHE A 317 1.81 30.24 5.17
N GLU A 318 3.12 30.16 5.43
CA GLU A 318 4.07 31.26 5.19
C GLU A 318 4.24 31.53 3.68
N GLU A 319 4.24 30.49 2.84
CA GLU A 319 4.36 30.62 1.38
C GLU A 319 3.12 31.22 0.69
N LEU A 320 1.95 31.23 1.35
CA LEU A 320 0.70 31.74 0.78
C LEU A 320 0.80 33.18 0.24
N ALA A 321 1.57 34.02 0.93
CA ALA A 321 1.74 35.42 0.58
C ALA A 321 2.74 35.64 -0.56
N GLY A 322 3.68 34.70 -0.77
CA GLY A 322 4.73 34.79 -1.79
C GLY A 322 5.68 35.99 -1.64
N ASP A 323 5.80 36.56 -0.44
CA ASP A 323 6.65 37.72 -0.14
C ASP A 323 7.42 37.51 1.18
N PRO A 324 8.76 37.73 1.20
CA PRO A 324 9.60 37.51 2.38
C PRO A 324 9.16 38.24 3.65
N VAL A 325 8.39 39.34 3.55
CA VAL A 325 7.91 40.07 4.74
C VAL A 325 6.94 39.22 5.60
N PHE A 326 6.33 38.20 5.01
CA PHE A 326 5.43 37.26 5.68
C PHE A 326 6.14 36.02 6.25
N ASN A 327 7.45 35.88 6.05
CA ASN A 327 8.20 34.75 6.62
C ASN A 327 8.06 34.75 8.15
N GLY A 328 7.78 33.58 8.72
CA GLY A 328 7.52 33.44 10.15
C GLY A 328 6.14 33.95 10.62
N ILE A 329 5.21 34.29 9.73
CA ILE A 329 3.84 34.72 10.11
C ILE A 329 3.04 33.60 10.80
N ALA A 330 3.37 32.33 10.56
CA ALA A 330 2.80 31.18 11.27
C ALA A 330 3.40 30.98 12.68
N LYS A 331 4.46 31.73 13.03
CA LYS A 331 5.28 31.51 14.24
C LYS A 331 5.33 32.73 15.14
N THR A 332 5.96 33.82 14.71
CA THR A 332 6.18 35.00 15.56
C THR A 332 5.66 36.29 14.94
N GLY A 333 5.50 36.32 13.62
CA GLY A 333 5.18 37.54 12.86
C GLY A 333 6.24 38.63 13.02
N MET A 334 7.48 38.28 13.38
CA MET A 334 8.50 39.27 13.71
C MET A 334 8.79 40.23 12.55
N ILE A 335 8.99 39.70 11.35
CA ILE A 335 9.37 40.49 10.17
C ILE A 335 8.26 41.48 9.78
N ILE A 336 7.01 41.02 9.71
CA ILE A 336 5.89 41.93 9.40
C ILE A 336 5.68 42.97 10.50
N LYS A 337 5.94 42.64 11.77
CA LYS A 337 5.85 43.61 12.88
C LYS A 337 6.95 44.66 12.82
N GLU A 338 8.17 44.28 12.44
CA GLU A 338 9.26 45.21 12.17
C GLU A 338 8.91 46.14 11.01
N CYS A 339 8.33 45.61 9.93
CA CYS A 339 7.82 46.41 8.81
C CYS A 339 6.74 47.42 9.26
N ILE A 340 5.81 47.01 10.13
CA ILE A 340 4.79 47.91 10.69
C ILE A 340 5.42 48.98 11.59
N ASP A 341 6.45 48.64 12.38
CA ASP A 341 7.18 49.60 13.21
C ASP A 341 7.92 50.63 12.34
N GLU A 342 8.48 50.22 11.20
CA GLU A 342 9.06 51.14 10.20
C GLU A 342 8.00 52.08 9.60
N LEU A 343 6.81 51.58 9.26
CA LEU A 343 5.69 52.41 8.80
C LEU A 343 5.28 53.45 9.86
N ILE A 344 5.27 53.08 11.15
CA ILE A 344 4.99 54.03 12.24
C ILE A 344 6.07 55.11 12.32
N LEU A 345 7.35 54.76 12.13
CA LEU A 345 8.45 55.73 12.11
C LEU A 345 8.35 56.68 10.92
N LEU A 346 8.02 56.18 9.72
CA LEU A 346 7.78 56.99 8.53
C LEU A 346 6.61 57.95 8.73
N LEU A 347 5.51 57.49 9.33
CA LEU A 347 4.35 58.33 9.62
C LEU A 347 4.68 59.46 10.61
N ASN A 348 5.42 59.14 11.67
CA ASN A 348 5.88 60.13 12.65
C ASN A 348 6.84 61.16 12.02
N SER A 349 7.70 60.73 11.10
CA SER A 349 8.58 61.61 10.33
C SER A 349 7.77 62.55 9.44
N ALA A 350 6.78 62.04 8.70
CA ALA A 350 5.87 62.84 7.90
C ALA A 350 5.07 63.85 8.74
N GLU A 351 4.55 63.43 9.90
CA GLU A 351 3.82 64.31 10.84
C GLU A 351 4.71 65.47 11.32
N ALA A 352 5.95 65.18 11.73
CA ALA A 352 6.91 66.20 12.16
C ALA A 352 7.27 67.17 11.02
N ARG A 353 7.51 66.66 9.81
CA ARG A 353 7.78 67.48 8.62
C ARG A 353 6.55 68.31 8.22
N CYS A 354 5.34 67.81 8.43
CA CYS A 354 4.08 68.54 8.22
C CYS A 354 3.90 69.68 9.25
N ARG A 355 4.28 69.48 10.52
CA ARG A 355 4.32 70.58 11.51
C ARG A 355 5.28 71.70 11.11
N VAL A 356 6.44 71.35 10.53
CA VAL A 356 7.39 72.33 9.98
C VAL A 356 6.75 73.09 8.80
N LEU A 357 6.06 72.38 7.90
CA LEU A 357 5.29 73.02 6.82
C LEU A 357 4.23 73.99 7.37
N ASN A 358 3.44 73.59 8.37
CA ASN A 358 2.43 74.45 9.00
C ASN A 358 3.07 75.71 9.62
N SER A 359 4.24 75.57 10.25
CA SER A 359 5.01 76.71 10.79
C SER A 359 5.54 77.65 9.69
N ILE A 360 6.03 77.11 8.57
CA ILE A 360 6.46 77.91 7.41
C ILE A 360 5.28 78.69 6.82
N LEU A 361 4.12 78.05 6.66
CA LEU A 361 2.91 78.68 6.13
C LEU A 361 2.40 79.84 7.01
N ASN A 362 2.67 79.78 8.32
CA ASN A 362 2.28 80.80 9.30
C ASN A 362 3.38 81.82 9.64
N SER A 363 4.60 81.69 9.08
CA SER A 363 5.73 82.61 9.31
C SER A 363 5.99 83.56 8.12
N LYS A 364 4.91 84.18 7.61
CA LYS A 364 4.99 85.15 6.51
C LYS A 364 5.76 86.42 6.94
N PRO A 365 6.45 87.13 6.02
CA PRO A 365 7.26 88.31 6.35
C PRO A 365 6.49 89.40 7.13
N ALA A 366 7.13 89.98 8.16
CA ALA A 366 6.49 90.84 9.18
C ALA A 366 5.87 92.14 8.64
N GLU A 367 6.27 92.59 7.44
CA GLU A 367 5.85 93.87 6.84
C GLU A 367 4.43 93.84 6.23
N ILE A 368 3.72 92.69 6.28
CA ILE A 368 2.44 92.47 5.57
C ILE A 368 1.37 91.80 6.49
N ILE A 369 1.58 91.77 7.81
CA ILE A 369 0.75 91.00 8.77
C ILE A 369 -0.73 91.47 8.85
N GLU A 370 -1.05 92.73 8.53
CA GLU A 370 -2.40 93.28 8.76
C GLU A 370 -3.53 92.73 7.85
N PHE A 371 -3.23 91.94 6.81
CA PHE A 371 -4.24 91.53 5.81
C PHE A 371 -4.36 90.02 5.56
N ILE A 372 -3.81 89.16 6.44
CA ILE A 372 -3.67 87.73 6.12
C ILE A 372 -4.40 86.81 7.10
N PHE A 373 -5.21 85.88 6.56
CA PHE A 373 -5.77 84.74 7.30
C PHE A 373 -4.68 83.70 7.62
N SER A 374 -4.68 83.16 8.85
CA SER A 374 -3.86 82.01 9.25
C SER A 374 -4.26 80.77 8.45
N ILE A 375 -3.27 80.04 7.92
CA ILE A 375 -3.49 78.74 7.28
C ILE A 375 -3.13 77.72 8.34
N ASP A 376 -4.11 77.06 8.94
CA ASP A 376 -3.86 76.01 9.93
C ASP A 376 -4.17 74.64 9.33
N ILE A 377 -3.14 73.82 9.22
CA ILE A 377 -3.29 72.40 8.96
C ILE A 377 -3.49 71.74 10.33
N ASP A 378 -4.66 71.15 10.57
CA ASP A 378 -4.90 70.30 11.74
C ASP A 378 -4.08 69.00 11.60
N VAL A 379 -2.77 69.10 11.83
CA VAL A 379 -1.81 68.00 11.63
C VAL A 379 -2.16 66.83 12.55
N GLU A 380 -2.63 67.09 13.76
CA GLU A 380 -2.97 66.02 14.71
C GLU A 380 -4.23 65.28 14.28
N GLY A 381 -5.30 65.98 13.92
CA GLY A 381 -6.52 65.36 13.38
C GLY A 381 -6.29 64.63 12.06
N LEU A 382 -5.38 65.13 11.22
CA LEU A 382 -5.05 64.55 9.92
C LEU A 382 -4.27 63.23 10.01
N PHE A 383 -3.33 63.11 10.95
CA PHE A 383 -2.47 61.92 11.10
C PHE A 383 -3.00 60.89 12.12
N ALA A 384 -3.89 61.29 13.05
CA ALA A 384 -4.41 60.41 14.10
C ALA A 384 -5.06 59.11 13.57
N PRO A 385 -5.89 59.12 12.50
CA PRO A 385 -6.49 57.88 11.99
C PRO A 385 -5.45 56.86 11.50
N ALA A 386 -4.49 57.29 10.68
CA ALA A 386 -3.43 56.40 10.16
C ALA A 386 -2.59 55.78 11.29
N LYS A 387 -2.28 56.57 12.32
CA LYS A 387 -1.55 56.11 13.51
C LYS A 387 -2.36 55.05 14.28
N ALA A 388 -3.65 55.30 14.51
CA ALA A 388 -4.53 54.34 15.17
C ALA A 388 -4.64 53.02 14.39
N TYR A 389 -4.80 53.09 13.05
CA TYR A 389 -4.90 51.90 12.21
C TYR A 389 -3.60 51.09 12.17
N LEU A 390 -2.42 51.73 12.12
CA LEU A 390 -1.12 51.02 12.17
C LEU A 390 -0.93 50.28 13.51
N HIS A 391 -1.31 50.90 14.63
CA HIS A 391 -1.27 50.21 15.93
C HIS A 391 -2.25 49.04 15.99
N GLN A 392 -3.47 49.19 15.44
CA GLN A 392 -4.43 48.08 15.36
C GLN A 392 -3.94 46.96 14.45
N LEU A 393 -3.32 47.29 13.32
CA LEU A 393 -2.74 46.33 12.38
C LEU A 393 -1.72 45.42 13.09
N LYS A 394 -0.89 45.99 13.98
CA LYS A 394 0.07 45.22 14.78
C LYS A 394 -0.62 44.22 15.72
N VAL A 395 -1.71 44.65 16.38
CA VAL A 395 -2.52 43.79 17.25
C VAL A 395 -3.17 42.66 16.46
N ASP A 396 -3.69 42.96 15.27
CA ASP A 396 -4.36 41.96 14.44
C ASP A 396 -3.36 40.96 13.84
N VAL A 397 -2.11 41.37 13.60
CA VAL A 397 -1.01 40.46 13.27
C VAL A 397 -0.71 39.52 14.44
N ASP A 398 -0.66 40.03 15.68
CA ASP A 398 -0.47 39.17 16.86
C ASP A 398 -1.64 38.17 17.02
N ASN A 399 -2.87 38.59 16.73
CA ASN A 399 -4.04 37.71 16.70
C ASN A 399 -3.90 36.62 15.62
N LEU A 400 -3.44 36.96 14.41
CA LEU A 400 -3.19 35.98 13.35
C LEU A 400 -2.15 34.95 13.77
N VAL A 401 -1.01 35.41 14.32
CA VAL A 401 0.07 34.55 14.82
C VAL A 401 -0.44 33.60 15.90
N ALA A 402 -1.18 34.11 16.89
CA ALA A 402 -1.73 33.30 17.98
C ALA A 402 -2.69 32.22 17.47
N ASN A 403 -3.56 32.55 16.51
CA ASN A 403 -4.50 31.59 15.94
C ASN A 403 -3.82 30.55 15.04
N ALA A 404 -2.82 30.96 14.24
CA ALA A 404 -2.00 30.02 13.47
C ALA A 404 -1.24 29.06 14.39
N GLN A 405 -0.66 29.56 15.49
CA GLN A 405 -0.02 28.72 16.50
C GLN A 405 -1.01 27.78 17.20
N ASN A 406 -2.23 28.25 17.49
CA ASN A 406 -3.27 27.40 18.09
C ASN A 406 -3.63 26.23 17.17
N ILE A 407 -3.83 26.49 15.88
CA ILE A 407 -4.05 25.44 14.89
C ILE A 407 -2.90 24.44 14.91
N VAL A 408 -1.66 24.93 14.88
CA VAL A 408 -0.48 24.07 14.88
C VAL A 408 -0.38 23.23 16.15
N GLN A 409 -0.50 23.83 17.32
CA GLN A 409 -0.19 23.17 18.59
C GLN A 409 -1.36 22.34 19.15
N HIS A 410 -2.59 22.66 18.77
CA HIS A 410 -3.78 22.05 19.38
C HIS A 410 -4.69 21.36 18.39
N ASP A 411 -4.83 21.86 17.16
CA ASP A 411 -5.78 21.27 16.21
C ASP A 411 -5.10 20.23 15.29
N ILE A 412 -3.85 20.45 14.86
CA ILE A 412 -3.10 19.45 14.08
C ILE A 412 -2.93 18.11 14.85
N PRO A 413 -2.58 18.08 16.15
CA PRO A 413 -2.51 16.81 16.87
C PRO A 413 -3.85 16.04 16.91
N LYS A 414 -4.98 16.75 16.98
CA LYS A 414 -6.32 16.13 16.99
C LYS A 414 -6.70 15.49 15.67
N LEU A 415 -6.00 15.81 14.57
CA LEU A 415 -6.22 15.15 13.28
C LEU A 415 -5.95 13.64 13.31
N PHE A 416 -5.20 13.17 14.31
CA PHE A 416 -4.89 11.77 14.53
C PHE A 416 -5.96 11.05 15.38
N GLU A 417 -6.82 11.78 16.07
CA GLU A 417 -7.87 11.24 16.93
C GLU A 417 -9.08 10.78 16.09
N GLY A 418 -9.64 9.61 16.43
CA GLY A 418 -10.74 8.97 15.68
C GLY A 418 -12.10 9.16 16.33
N GLY A 419 -13.17 8.75 15.63
CA GLY A 419 -14.57 8.95 16.09
C GLY A 419 -15.02 8.13 17.32
N LYS A 420 -14.16 7.28 17.87
CA LYS A 420 -14.34 6.64 19.19
C LYS A 420 -13.13 7.07 20.02
N ASP A 421 -13.34 7.73 21.15
CA ASP A 421 -12.31 8.35 22.03
C ASP A 421 -11.30 7.36 22.69
N LEU A 422 -10.95 6.27 22.02
CA LEU A 422 -10.11 5.19 22.53
C LEU A 422 -8.61 5.44 22.30
N PHE A 423 -8.24 6.14 21.22
CA PHE A 423 -6.84 6.29 20.81
C PHE A 423 -6.51 7.72 20.37
N VAL A 424 -5.34 8.20 20.80
CA VAL A 424 -4.75 9.49 20.37
C VAL A 424 -4.23 9.41 18.94
N ASP A 425 -3.82 8.21 18.50
CA ASP A 425 -3.56 7.87 17.11
C ASP A 425 -4.51 6.75 16.70
N ALA A 426 -5.60 7.10 16.02
CA ALA A 426 -6.70 6.19 15.74
C ALA A 426 -6.27 4.99 14.90
N VAL A 427 -5.56 5.23 13.80
CA VAL A 427 -5.20 4.19 12.83
C VAL A 427 -4.11 3.30 13.40
N VAL A 428 -3.01 3.88 13.89
CA VAL A 428 -1.90 3.11 14.44
C VAL A 428 -2.31 2.44 15.75
N GLY A 429 -3.11 3.11 16.59
CA GLY A 429 -3.63 2.56 17.84
C GLY A 429 -4.53 1.34 17.64
N GLU A 430 -5.48 1.40 16.71
CA GLU A 430 -6.34 0.26 16.35
C GLU A 430 -5.51 -0.91 15.81
N LEU A 431 -4.58 -0.66 14.88
CA LEU A 431 -3.70 -1.69 14.33
C LEU A 431 -2.80 -2.29 15.41
N ASN A 432 -2.20 -1.49 16.28
CA ASN A 432 -1.32 -1.97 17.33
C ASN A 432 -2.08 -2.82 18.35
N ALA A 433 -3.29 -2.39 18.75
CA ALA A 433 -4.16 -3.18 19.63
C ALA A 433 -4.59 -4.50 18.98
N HIS A 434 -4.90 -4.49 17.68
CA HIS A 434 -5.18 -5.69 16.91
C HIS A 434 -3.98 -6.65 16.90
N TYR A 435 -2.78 -6.13 16.60
CA TYR A 435 -1.57 -6.93 16.47
C TYR A 435 -1.02 -7.46 17.78
N ASN A 436 -1.27 -6.79 18.92
CA ASN A 436 -0.96 -7.36 20.23
C ASN A 436 -1.64 -8.72 20.44
N ILE A 437 -2.88 -8.88 19.95
CA ILE A 437 -3.64 -10.14 20.02
C ILE A 437 -3.15 -11.11 18.94
N VAL A 438 -3.10 -10.67 17.67
CA VAL A 438 -2.77 -11.54 16.53
C VAL A 438 -1.35 -12.09 16.62
N ASN A 439 -0.38 -11.30 17.09
CA ASN A 439 1.01 -11.72 17.25
C ASN A 439 1.16 -12.84 18.29
N GLU A 440 0.42 -12.78 19.39
CA GLU A 440 0.37 -13.87 20.36
C GLU A 440 -0.35 -15.10 19.81
N ASN A 441 -1.47 -14.90 19.12
CA ASN A 441 -2.28 -15.98 18.57
C ASN A 441 -1.52 -16.82 17.56
N LYS A 442 -0.77 -16.20 16.64
CA LYS A 442 0.06 -16.96 15.68
C LYS A 442 1.08 -17.86 16.39
N ASP A 443 1.65 -17.40 17.50
CA ASP A 443 2.63 -18.17 18.27
C ASP A 443 1.96 -19.28 19.09
N LYS A 444 0.74 -19.08 19.57
CA LYS A 444 -0.09 -20.11 20.21
C LYS A 444 -0.45 -21.21 19.22
N VAL A 445 -0.93 -20.87 18.02
CA VAL A 445 -1.24 -21.83 16.94
C VAL A 445 0.02 -22.62 16.52
N TYR A 446 1.15 -21.95 16.35
CA TYR A 446 2.42 -22.59 16.04
C TYR A 446 2.85 -23.61 17.10
N LYS A 447 2.75 -23.26 18.39
CA LYS A 447 3.07 -24.18 19.49
C LYS A 447 2.10 -25.36 19.53
N GLN A 448 0.82 -25.13 19.30
CA GLN A 448 -0.19 -26.18 19.22
C GLN A 448 0.11 -27.17 18.10
N LEU A 449 0.50 -26.70 16.92
CA LEU A 449 0.89 -27.55 15.78
C LEU A 449 2.12 -28.41 16.09
N ASN A 450 3.14 -27.87 16.78
CA ASN A 450 4.29 -28.67 17.20
C ASN A 450 3.90 -29.74 18.23
N ALA A 451 3.06 -29.41 19.21
CA ALA A 451 2.59 -30.39 20.18
C ALA A 451 1.74 -31.48 19.51
N TYR A 452 0.89 -31.09 18.56
CA TYR A 452 0.05 -31.99 17.78
C TYR A 452 0.89 -32.98 16.95
N GLU A 453 1.92 -32.49 16.26
CA GLU A 453 2.89 -33.34 15.55
C GLU A 453 3.50 -34.41 16.46
N THR A 454 4.04 -34.00 17.61
CA THR A 454 4.66 -34.93 18.57
C THR A 454 3.66 -35.96 19.11
N GLN A 455 2.42 -35.55 19.38
CA GLN A 455 1.38 -36.47 19.83
C GLN A 455 1.02 -37.50 18.76
N VAL A 456 0.87 -37.09 17.50
CA VAL A 456 0.58 -38.00 16.38
C VAL A 456 1.71 -39.03 16.24
N HIS A 457 2.97 -38.58 16.33
CA HIS A 457 4.13 -39.46 16.31
C HIS A 457 4.13 -40.49 17.45
N ASP A 458 3.89 -40.04 18.69
CA ASP A 458 3.84 -40.92 19.87
C ASP A 458 2.72 -41.96 19.76
N ILE A 459 1.56 -41.59 19.21
CA ILE A 459 0.45 -42.51 18.94
C ILE A 459 0.89 -43.57 17.91
N ALA A 460 1.58 -43.17 16.85
CA ALA A 460 2.10 -44.10 15.85
C ALA A 460 3.08 -45.11 16.46
N ILE A 461 3.97 -44.66 17.35
CA ILE A 461 4.87 -45.54 18.09
C ILE A 461 4.10 -46.47 19.02
N SER A 462 3.07 -45.97 19.72
CA SER A 462 2.28 -46.78 20.63
C SER A 462 1.54 -47.92 19.92
N PHE A 463 0.99 -47.66 18.72
CA PHE A 463 0.42 -48.72 17.88
C PHE A 463 1.42 -49.85 17.63
N HIS A 464 2.65 -49.50 17.27
CA HIS A 464 3.70 -50.47 17.02
C HIS A 464 4.07 -51.30 18.25
N ASN A 465 4.19 -50.64 19.40
CA ASN A 465 4.54 -51.30 20.65
C ASN A 465 3.43 -52.24 21.10
N LYS A 466 2.17 -51.80 21.03
CA LYS A 466 1.01 -52.64 21.37
C LYS A 466 0.91 -53.88 20.49
N ASP A 467 1.09 -53.72 19.18
CA ASP A 467 1.10 -54.87 18.25
C ASP A 467 2.23 -55.85 18.58
N ARG A 468 3.44 -55.34 18.87
CA ARG A 468 4.58 -56.18 19.23
C ARG A 468 4.37 -56.90 20.56
N ASN A 469 3.79 -56.22 21.56
CA ASN A 469 3.49 -56.80 22.87
C ASN A 469 2.39 -57.86 22.77
N LEU A 470 1.35 -57.62 21.94
CA LEU A 470 0.31 -58.60 21.63
C LEU A 470 0.90 -59.83 20.93
N ALA A 471 1.70 -59.64 19.88
CA ALA A 471 2.36 -60.73 19.18
C ALA A 471 3.28 -61.55 20.11
N SER A 472 4.05 -60.87 20.96
CA SER A 472 4.90 -61.53 21.95
C SER A 472 4.09 -62.32 22.97
N SER A 473 2.99 -61.75 23.49
CA SER A 473 2.10 -62.40 24.46
C SER A 473 1.40 -63.63 23.88
N ILE A 474 0.98 -63.55 22.61
CA ILE A 474 0.43 -64.70 21.87
C ILE A 474 1.49 -65.80 21.72
N HIS A 475 2.73 -65.43 21.40
CA HIS A 475 3.81 -66.39 21.22
C HIS A 475 4.23 -67.08 22.53
N SER A 476 4.27 -66.35 23.65
CA SER A 476 4.64 -66.86 24.97
C SER A 476 3.48 -67.50 25.74
N GLY A 477 2.23 -67.34 25.29
CA GLY A 477 1.04 -67.79 26.01
C GLY A 477 0.79 -67.04 27.32
N SER A 478 1.33 -65.83 27.47
CA SER A 478 1.15 -64.97 28.64
C SER A 478 0.02 -63.97 28.45
N THR A 479 -0.53 -63.46 29.56
CA THR A 479 -1.48 -62.34 29.54
C THR A 479 -0.79 -61.06 29.06
N LEU A 480 -1.48 -60.24 28.26
CA LEU A 480 -1.01 -58.92 27.89
C LEU A 480 -0.75 -58.09 29.14
N GLU A 481 0.42 -57.45 29.22
CA GLU A 481 0.65 -56.38 30.18
C GLU A 481 -0.11 -55.13 29.71
N ASP A 482 -0.96 -54.59 30.59
CA ASP A 482 -1.83 -53.43 30.33
C ASP A 482 -1.06 -52.10 30.52
N GLY A 483 0.11 -52.03 29.91
CA GLY A 483 0.96 -50.83 29.91
C GLY A 483 0.45 -49.82 28.89
N VAL A 484 0.03 -48.64 29.36
CA VAL A 484 -0.23 -47.49 28.49
C VAL A 484 1.10 -46.80 28.24
N ASP A 485 1.60 -46.85 27.01
CA ASP A 485 2.74 -46.01 26.61
C ASP A 485 2.39 -44.54 26.89
N SER A 486 3.33 -43.78 27.47
CA SER A 486 3.12 -42.35 27.73
C SER A 486 3.05 -41.60 26.40
N VAL A 487 1.89 -41.07 26.06
CA VAL A 487 1.68 -40.18 24.90
C VAL A 487 1.63 -38.75 25.40
N GLN A 488 2.37 -37.84 24.75
CA GLN A 488 2.25 -36.41 25.04
C GLN A 488 0.85 -35.90 24.64
N ASN A 489 0.20 -35.14 25.52
CA ASN A 489 -1.10 -34.55 25.24
C ASN A 489 -0.96 -33.12 24.73
N THR A 490 -1.62 -32.82 23.62
CA THR A 490 -1.80 -31.47 23.08
C THR A 490 -2.98 -30.80 23.78
N GLU A 491 -2.79 -29.55 24.17
CA GLU A 491 -3.83 -28.75 24.82
C GLU A 491 -4.92 -28.33 23.82
N VAL A 492 -6.17 -28.44 24.24
CA VAL A 492 -7.35 -27.91 23.53
C VAL A 492 -7.67 -26.55 24.14
N PHE A 493 -7.61 -25.51 23.32
CA PHE A 493 -7.90 -24.14 23.74
C PHE A 493 -8.47 -23.33 22.56
N THR A 494 -9.01 -22.16 22.86
CA THR A 494 -9.46 -21.21 21.85
C THR A 494 -8.59 -19.96 21.94
N ILE A 495 -8.03 -19.53 20.81
CA ILE A 495 -7.28 -18.27 20.75
C ILE A 495 -8.20 -17.06 20.95
N GLU A 496 -7.64 -15.94 21.43
CA GLU A 496 -8.41 -14.73 21.70
C GLU A 496 -8.92 -14.09 20.41
N SER A 497 -10.17 -13.65 20.35
CA SER A 497 -10.70 -12.88 19.22
C SER A 497 -10.37 -11.39 19.35
N SER A 498 -9.84 -10.79 18.30
CA SER A 498 -9.61 -9.34 18.23
C SER A 498 -10.92 -8.60 18.04
N SER A 499 -11.13 -7.51 18.78
CA SER A 499 -12.27 -6.59 18.62
C SER A 499 -11.93 -5.34 17.80
N TYR A 500 -10.71 -5.25 17.27
CA TYR A 500 -10.15 -4.07 16.58
C TYR A 500 -10.15 -4.25 15.06
N VAL A 501 -9.96 -3.14 14.33
CA VAL A 501 -9.87 -3.07 12.86
C VAL A 501 -11.13 -3.62 12.18
N VAL A 502 -12.31 -3.33 12.75
CA VAL A 502 -13.59 -3.87 12.27
C VAL A 502 -13.98 -3.33 10.89
N VAL A 503 -13.57 -2.10 10.57
CA VAL A 503 -13.82 -1.48 9.25
C VAL A 503 -12.73 -1.81 8.22
N GLY A 504 -11.77 -2.67 8.58
CA GLY A 504 -10.64 -3.05 7.75
C GLY A 504 -9.62 -1.93 7.54
N MET A 505 -8.80 -2.07 6.49
CA MET A 505 -7.78 -1.12 6.07
C MET A 505 -8.36 0.18 5.51
N LYS A 506 -9.68 0.26 5.27
CA LYS A 506 -10.38 1.53 5.01
C LYS A 506 -10.31 2.52 6.16
N ILE A 507 -9.92 2.08 7.36
CA ILE A 507 -9.77 2.96 8.54
C ILE A 507 -8.86 4.16 8.24
N LYS A 508 -7.78 3.97 7.46
CA LYS A 508 -6.88 5.06 7.07
C LYS A 508 -7.59 6.09 6.20
N GLU A 509 -8.22 5.65 5.12
CA GLU A 509 -8.96 6.54 4.20
C GLU A 509 -10.02 7.35 4.95
N ILE A 510 -10.81 6.68 5.80
CA ILE A 510 -11.83 7.32 6.63
C ILE A 510 -11.21 8.39 7.53
N GLN A 511 -10.11 8.06 8.22
CA GLN A 511 -9.45 9.01 9.12
C GLN A 511 -8.86 10.21 8.37
N VAL A 512 -8.27 9.98 7.19
CA VAL A 512 -7.74 11.05 6.34
C VAL A 512 -8.83 12.00 5.88
N GLU A 513 -9.99 11.49 5.47
CA GLU A 513 -11.12 12.35 5.10
C GLU A 513 -11.66 13.14 6.30
N LEU A 514 -11.80 12.51 7.46
CA LEU A 514 -12.23 13.19 8.69
C LEU A 514 -11.27 14.31 9.08
N ALA A 515 -9.97 14.01 9.11
CA ALA A 515 -8.92 14.98 9.41
C ALA A 515 -8.88 16.13 8.41
N HIS A 516 -8.95 15.83 7.11
CA HIS A 516 -8.95 16.84 6.06
C HIS A 516 -10.17 17.77 6.13
N ASN A 517 -11.36 17.20 6.36
CA ASN A 517 -12.58 17.99 6.52
C ASN A 517 -12.53 18.87 7.77
N HIS A 518 -12.02 18.35 8.88
CA HIS A 518 -11.80 19.13 10.10
C HIS A 518 -10.83 20.29 9.86
N MET A 519 -9.69 20.01 9.24
CA MET A 519 -8.66 21.00 8.92
C MET A 519 -9.17 22.12 8.01
N ASN A 520 -9.95 21.78 6.98
CA ASN A 520 -10.59 22.77 6.11
C ASN A 520 -11.55 23.66 6.90
N ALA A 521 -12.40 23.06 7.74
CA ALA A 521 -13.39 23.80 8.51
C ALA A 521 -12.73 24.78 9.49
N ILE A 522 -11.72 24.33 10.25
CA ILE A 522 -11.01 25.20 11.20
C ILE A 522 -10.18 26.27 10.47
N GLY A 523 -9.47 25.89 9.40
CA GLY A 523 -8.61 26.81 8.65
C GLY A 523 -9.40 27.98 8.09
N ILE A 524 -10.53 27.71 7.44
CA ILE A 524 -11.40 28.75 6.88
C ILE A 524 -12.07 29.57 8.00
N SER A 525 -12.66 28.92 9.00
CA SER A 525 -13.43 29.63 10.02
C SER A 525 -12.58 30.50 10.95
N ILE A 526 -11.32 30.12 11.19
CA ILE A 526 -10.41 30.83 12.09
C ILE A 526 -9.59 31.88 11.33
N LEU A 527 -8.95 31.51 10.21
CA LEU A 527 -7.96 32.37 9.57
C LEU A 527 -8.58 33.40 8.63
N THR A 528 -9.62 33.04 7.87
CA THR A 528 -10.22 33.94 6.87
C THR A 528 -10.74 35.25 7.48
N PRO A 529 -11.48 35.27 8.60
CA PRO A 529 -11.96 36.52 9.19
C PRO A 529 -10.83 37.45 9.62
N ILE A 530 -9.74 36.90 10.14
CA ILE A 530 -8.57 37.67 10.59
C ILE A 530 -7.84 38.27 9.38
N LEU A 531 -7.61 37.46 8.34
CA LEU A 531 -6.96 37.93 7.11
C LEU A 531 -7.77 39.02 6.41
N LEU A 532 -9.10 38.90 6.34
CA LEU A 532 -9.99 39.93 5.80
C LEU A 532 -9.94 41.22 6.63
N GLY A 533 -9.87 41.10 7.96
CA GLY A 533 -9.70 42.24 8.85
C GLY A 533 -8.38 42.99 8.60
N LEU A 534 -7.29 42.25 8.42
CA LEU A 534 -5.97 42.81 8.10
C LEU A 534 -5.95 43.53 6.75
N GLU A 535 -6.53 42.92 5.70
CA GLU A 535 -6.64 43.54 4.38
C GLU A 535 -7.47 44.84 4.44
N ALA A 536 -8.59 44.83 5.16
CA ALA A 536 -9.46 45.99 5.32
C ALA A 536 -8.78 47.13 6.09
N LEU A 537 -8.01 46.82 7.15
CA LEU A 537 -7.22 47.81 7.89
C LEU A 537 -6.16 48.46 7.01
N LEU A 538 -5.46 47.68 6.18
CA LEU A 538 -4.47 48.22 5.25
C LEU A 538 -5.12 49.14 4.21
N PHE A 539 -6.30 48.80 3.71
CA PHE A 539 -7.07 49.70 2.83
C PHE A 539 -7.47 51.02 3.52
N LEU A 540 -7.83 50.98 4.80
CA LEU A 540 -8.09 52.19 5.60
C LEU A 540 -6.83 53.04 5.79
N ILE A 541 -5.66 52.41 5.96
CA ILE A 541 -4.36 53.09 6.02
C ILE A 541 -4.06 53.77 4.67
N GLU A 542 -4.20 53.07 3.54
CA GLU A 542 -4.02 53.66 2.19
C GLU A 542 -4.92 54.90 2.01
N THR A 543 -6.20 54.78 2.40
CA THR A 543 -7.17 55.89 2.31
C THR A 543 -6.74 57.09 3.17
N ALA A 544 -6.25 56.84 4.39
CA ALA A 544 -5.76 57.88 5.27
C ALA A 544 -4.47 58.53 4.72
N LEU A 545 -3.52 57.75 4.20
CA LEU A 545 -2.30 58.25 3.56
C LEU A 545 -2.62 59.14 2.35
N SER A 546 -3.52 58.70 1.48
CA SER A 546 -4.01 59.50 0.35
C SER A 546 -4.64 60.83 0.81
N ALA A 547 -5.43 60.83 1.87
CA ALA A 547 -6.00 62.05 2.44
C ALA A 547 -4.92 63.01 2.98
N ILE A 548 -3.91 62.48 3.68
CA ILE A 548 -2.75 63.24 4.17
C ILE A 548 -1.99 63.86 2.98
N ILE A 549 -1.69 63.08 1.95
CA ILE A 549 -0.98 63.53 0.74
C ILE A 549 -1.75 64.63 0.02
N ILE A 550 -3.08 64.47 -0.13
CA ILE A 550 -3.94 65.49 -0.73
C ILE A 550 -3.91 66.78 0.09
N ALA A 551 -4.01 66.69 1.42
CA ALA A 551 -3.96 67.86 2.30
C ALA A 551 -2.60 68.59 2.22
N VAL A 552 -1.49 67.85 2.23
CA VAL A 552 -0.13 68.40 2.09
C VAL A 552 0.06 69.07 0.71
N LYS A 553 -0.44 68.46 -0.37
CA LYS A 553 -0.42 69.07 -1.73
C LYS A 553 -1.35 70.29 -1.83
N ALA A 554 -2.52 70.27 -1.18
CA ALA A 554 -3.43 71.40 -1.14
C ALA A 554 -2.81 72.60 -0.38
N ALA A 555 -2.06 72.33 0.68
CA ALA A 555 -1.34 73.36 1.43
C ALA A 555 -0.32 74.13 0.57
N LEU A 556 0.32 73.45 -0.41
CA LEU A 556 1.15 74.11 -1.42
C LEU A 556 0.35 75.10 -2.27
N ASN A 557 -0.80 74.66 -2.79
CA ASN A 557 -1.64 75.46 -3.68
C ASN A 557 -2.27 76.66 -2.97
N VAL A 558 -2.80 76.45 -1.76
CA VAL A 558 -3.38 77.52 -0.93
C VAL A 558 -2.30 78.49 -0.45
N GLY A 559 -1.14 77.98 -0.03
CA GLY A 559 -0.04 78.79 0.50
C GLY A 559 0.67 79.67 -0.54
N LEU A 560 0.69 79.26 -1.81
CA LEU A 560 1.34 80.01 -2.91
C LEU A 560 0.34 80.80 -3.78
N TYR A 561 -0.85 80.26 -4.04
CA TYR A 561 -1.79 80.79 -5.05
C TYR A 561 -3.16 81.16 -4.48
N GLY A 562 -3.41 80.95 -3.18
CA GLY A 562 -4.72 81.17 -2.55
C GLY A 562 -5.11 82.63 -2.34
N ASN A 563 -4.18 83.60 -2.47
CA ASN A 563 -4.51 85.02 -2.48
C ASN A 563 -3.48 85.87 -3.27
N PRO A 564 -3.84 87.10 -3.71
CA PRO A 564 -2.95 87.99 -4.49
C PRO A 564 -1.68 88.41 -3.73
N VAL A 565 -1.73 88.42 -2.40
CA VAL A 565 -0.63 88.81 -1.52
C VAL A 565 0.49 87.75 -1.50
N SER A 566 0.13 86.47 -1.60
CA SER A 566 1.08 85.35 -1.59
C SER A 566 1.88 85.26 -2.90
N LEU A 567 1.25 85.63 -4.03
CA LEU A 567 1.89 85.81 -5.33
C LEU A 567 2.92 86.96 -5.34
N LEU A 568 2.68 88.03 -4.58
CA LEU A 568 3.65 89.11 -4.42
C LEU A 568 4.83 88.68 -3.53
N ILE A 569 4.57 87.94 -2.45
CA ILE A 569 5.61 87.43 -1.54
C ILE A 569 6.56 86.45 -2.26
N SER A 570 6.05 85.58 -3.13
CA SER A 570 6.87 84.64 -3.90
C SER A 570 7.78 85.31 -4.93
N LEU A 571 7.41 86.50 -5.45
CA LEU A 571 8.22 87.27 -6.42
C LEU A 571 9.41 88.00 -5.80
N PHE A 572 9.38 88.29 -4.49
CA PHE A 572 10.40 89.12 -3.80
C PHE A 572 11.12 88.40 -2.65
N THR A 573 10.81 87.14 -2.35
CA THR A 573 11.44 86.36 -1.25
C THR A 573 11.68 84.90 -1.65
N ASN A 574 12.52 84.18 -0.88
CA ASN A 574 12.72 82.73 -1.04
C ASN A 574 11.59 81.86 -0.44
N TYR A 575 10.44 82.45 -0.11
CA TYR A 575 9.32 81.80 0.56
C TYR A 575 8.74 80.64 -0.27
N GLU A 576 8.60 80.83 -1.58
CA GLU A 576 8.07 79.79 -2.48
C GLU A 576 8.94 78.53 -2.48
N GLU A 577 10.27 78.69 -2.60
CA GLU A 577 11.20 77.56 -2.56
C GLU A 577 11.18 76.85 -1.19
N ARG A 578 11.02 77.60 -0.09
CA ARG A 578 10.93 77.03 1.26
C ARG A 578 9.66 76.20 1.44
N VAL A 579 8.52 76.68 0.95
CA VAL A 579 7.25 75.94 0.98
C VAL A 579 7.34 74.68 0.10
N ARG A 580 7.84 74.80 -1.14
CA ARG A 580 8.01 73.65 -2.05
C ARG A 580 8.90 72.57 -1.45
N ARG A 581 10.05 72.96 -0.86
CA ARG A 581 10.96 72.02 -0.18
C ARG A 581 10.33 71.36 1.04
N ALA A 582 9.58 72.11 1.85
CA ALA A 582 8.89 71.56 3.01
C ALA A 582 7.76 70.58 2.62
N VAL A 583 7.01 70.88 1.56
CA VAL A 583 6.00 69.97 0.99
C VAL A 583 6.65 68.69 0.48
N GLN A 584 7.70 68.79 -0.35
CA GLN A 584 8.39 67.60 -0.86
C GLN A 584 8.99 66.76 0.27
N SER A 585 9.57 67.40 1.28
CA SER A 585 10.09 66.72 2.46
C SER A 585 8.97 66.00 3.23
N ALA A 586 7.79 66.59 3.39
CA ALA A 586 6.65 65.95 4.05
C ALA A 586 6.04 64.79 3.24
N LEU A 587 6.12 64.84 1.90
CA LEU A 587 5.58 63.80 1.02
C LEU A 587 6.47 62.56 0.91
N GLU A 588 7.79 62.72 0.91
CA GLU A 588 8.74 61.61 0.70
C GLU A 588 8.49 60.37 1.61
N PRO A 589 8.32 60.50 2.94
CA PRO A 589 8.01 59.33 3.78
C PRO A 589 6.62 58.73 3.51
N LEU A 590 5.65 59.53 3.05
CA LEU A 590 4.28 59.07 2.76
C LEU A 590 4.22 58.25 1.47
N GLU A 591 4.97 58.67 0.44
CA GLU A 591 5.07 57.94 -0.83
C GLU A 591 5.75 56.57 -0.63
N GLU A 592 6.77 56.49 0.24
CA GLU A 592 7.40 55.22 0.65
C GLU A 592 6.43 54.32 1.41
N MET A 593 5.60 54.89 2.30
CA MET A 593 4.56 54.14 3.00
C MET A 593 3.49 53.59 2.07
N GLU A 594 3.02 54.37 1.08
CA GLU A 594 1.96 53.92 0.15
C GLU A 594 2.37 52.63 -0.57
N VAL A 595 3.61 52.53 -1.04
CA VAL A 595 4.13 51.34 -1.73
C VAL A 595 4.16 50.12 -0.80
N THR A 596 4.67 50.31 0.42
CA THR A 596 4.79 49.22 1.41
C THR A 596 3.42 48.73 1.89
N VAL A 597 2.50 49.64 2.19
CA VAL A 597 1.13 49.30 2.62
C VAL A 597 0.37 48.57 1.50
N GLU A 598 0.51 49.01 0.24
CA GLU A 598 -0.08 48.32 -0.91
C GLU A 598 0.50 46.91 -1.08
N GLY A 599 1.82 46.75 -0.89
CA GLY A 599 2.51 45.46 -0.90
C GLY A 599 1.95 44.50 0.16
N LEU A 600 1.83 44.95 1.40
CA LEU A 600 1.24 44.19 2.49
C LEU A 600 -0.22 43.81 2.22
N ARG A 601 -1.04 44.76 1.72
CA ARG A 601 -2.45 44.51 1.41
C ARG A 601 -2.59 43.44 0.34
N LYS A 602 -1.80 43.54 -0.73
CA LYS A 602 -1.74 42.51 -1.79
C LYS A 602 -1.26 41.17 -1.25
N GLY A 603 -0.31 41.15 -0.32
CA GLY A 603 0.16 39.93 0.34
C GLY A 603 -0.95 39.22 1.10
N PHE A 604 -1.68 39.92 1.97
CA PHE A 604 -2.85 39.36 2.67
C PHE A 604 -3.97 38.96 1.70
N GLY A 605 -4.22 39.74 0.65
CA GLY A 605 -5.17 39.39 -0.42
C GLY A 605 -4.82 38.06 -1.10
N ARG A 606 -3.53 37.81 -1.37
CA ARG A 606 -3.05 36.51 -1.88
C ARG A 606 -3.25 35.40 -0.86
N MET A 607 -2.98 35.64 0.42
CA MET A 607 -3.24 34.64 1.47
C MET A 607 -4.72 34.26 1.53
N ILE A 608 -5.64 35.23 1.46
CA ILE A 608 -7.09 34.97 1.44
C ILE A 608 -7.47 34.12 0.22
N ALA A 609 -6.98 34.49 -0.96
CA ALA A 609 -7.31 33.81 -2.21
C ALA A 609 -6.78 32.37 -2.25
N ASN A 610 -5.57 32.15 -1.73
CA ASN A 610 -4.85 30.87 -1.85
C ASN A 610 -5.08 29.93 -0.66
N LEU A 611 -5.62 30.41 0.47
CA LEU A 611 -5.85 29.59 1.67
C LEU A 611 -6.71 28.33 1.40
N PRO A 612 -7.85 28.38 0.67
CA PRO A 612 -8.64 27.18 0.39
C PRO A 612 -7.86 26.13 -0.41
N GLU A 613 -7.05 26.56 -1.38
CA GLU A 613 -6.24 25.64 -2.19
C GLU A 613 -5.11 25.02 -1.36
N MET A 614 -4.44 25.80 -0.51
CA MET A 614 -3.42 25.31 0.42
C MET A 614 -3.97 24.24 1.36
N LEU A 615 -5.17 24.44 1.94
CA LEU A 615 -5.79 23.47 2.83
C LEU A 615 -6.15 22.17 2.09
N ASN A 616 -6.63 22.26 0.85
CA ASN A 616 -6.85 21.08 0.01
C ASN A 616 -5.54 20.35 -0.32
N ASN A 617 -4.49 21.10 -0.65
CA ASN A 617 -3.16 20.56 -0.94
C ASN A 617 -2.44 20.03 0.33
N PHE A 618 -2.99 20.27 1.52
CA PHE A 618 -2.47 19.73 2.77
C PHE A 618 -2.87 18.25 2.98
N LYS A 619 -3.92 17.76 2.30
CA LYS A 619 -4.44 16.40 2.43
C LYS A 619 -3.40 15.28 2.25
N PRO A 620 -2.50 15.30 1.25
CA PRO A 620 -1.50 14.24 1.09
C PRO A 620 -0.49 14.18 2.26
N TYR A 621 -0.22 15.31 2.91
CA TYR A 621 0.63 15.35 4.10
C TYR A 621 -0.08 14.80 5.32
N ILE A 622 -1.40 15.04 5.45
CA ILE A 622 -2.24 14.36 6.44
C ILE A 622 -2.21 12.85 6.20
N ASP A 623 -2.44 12.39 4.97
CA ASP A 623 -2.42 10.96 4.61
C ASP A 623 -1.09 10.29 5.00
N THR A 624 0.03 10.93 4.67
CA THR A 624 1.36 10.45 5.04
C THR A 624 1.59 10.47 6.55
N ALA A 625 1.09 11.48 7.25
CA ALA A 625 1.25 11.60 8.69
C ALA A 625 0.37 10.59 9.45
N ILE A 626 -0.86 10.32 9.00
CA ILE A 626 -1.74 9.30 9.61
C ILE A 626 -1.06 7.93 9.58
N PHE A 627 -0.54 7.52 8.42
CA PHE A 627 0.28 6.33 8.26
C PHE A 627 1.04 6.42 6.93
N GLU A 628 2.34 6.17 6.94
CA GLU A 628 3.15 6.23 5.72
C GLU A 628 2.60 5.27 4.62
N PRO A 629 2.25 5.74 3.41
CA PRO A 629 1.49 4.94 2.45
C PRO A 629 2.18 3.66 2.00
N GLY A 630 3.50 3.68 1.79
CA GLY A 630 4.27 2.51 1.36
C GLY A 630 4.26 1.42 2.43
N LYS A 631 4.56 1.78 3.68
CA LYS A 631 4.45 0.89 4.84
C LYS A 631 3.04 0.36 5.07
N TYR A 632 2.01 1.19 4.88
CA TYR A 632 0.62 0.77 5.01
C TYR A 632 0.26 -0.31 3.98
N GLU A 633 0.70 -0.14 2.74
CA GLU A 633 0.52 -1.15 1.70
C GLU A 633 1.33 -2.41 1.99
N ASN A 634 2.56 -2.30 2.50
CA ASN A 634 3.36 -3.46 2.90
C ASN A 634 2.65 -4.30 3.98
N VAL A 635 2.06 -3.64 5.00
CA VAL A 635 1.21 -4.33 6.00
C VAL A 635 0.07 -5.09 5.33
N ARG A 636 -0.63 -4.45 4.39
CA ARG A 636 -1.71 -5.10 3.64
C ARG A 636 -1.21 -6.31 2.86
N LEU A 637 -0.11 -6.18 2.12
CA LEU A 637 0.47 -7.26 1.31
C LEU A 637 0.86 -8.47 2.16
N TYR A 638 1.52 -8.26 3.30
CA TYR A 638 1.85 -9.34 4.22
C TYR A 638 0.60 -10.08 4.74
N ASN A 639 -0.48 -9.35 5.05
CA ASN A 639 -1.71 -9.98 5.54
C ASN A 639 -2.47 -10.69 4.42
N VAL A 640 -2.43 -10.19 3.19
CA VAL A 640 -2.97 -10.88 2.01
C VAL A 640 -2.27 -12.23 1.81
N SER A 641 -0.94 -12.26 1.92
CA SER A 641 -0.16 -13.48 1.79
C SER A 641 -0.32 -14.42 2.99
N ALA A 642 -0.43 -13.89 4.21
CA ALA A 642 -0.74 -14.71 5.38
C ALA A 642 -2.13 -15.36 5.27
N LEU A 643 -3.12 -14.61 4.78
CA LEU A 643 -4.46 -15.11 4.53
C LEU A 643 -4.47 -16.25 3.50
N ALA A 644 -3.74 -16.10 2.40
CA ALA A 644 -3.58 -17.14 1.38
C ALA A 644 -3.09 -18.47 1.98
N VAL A 645 -2.05 -18.41 2.82
CA VAL A 645 -1.48 -19.60 3.46
C VAL A 645 -2.44 -20.20 4.51
N LEU A 646 -3.19 -19.36 5.23
CA LEU A 646 -4.20 -19.84 6.19
C LEU A 646 -5.38 -20.53 5.50
N ASP A 647 -5.81 -20.04 4.33
CA ASP A 647 -6.83 -20.70 3.49
C ASP A 647 -6.38 -22.11 3.07
N GLU A 648 -5.10 -22.25 2.70
CA GLU A 648 -4.51 -23.53 2.31
C GLU A 648 -4.38 -24.50 3.49
N MET A 649 -3.99 -23.99 4.66
CA MET A 649 -3.95 -24.79 5.89
C MET A 649 -5.34 -25.28 6.29
N GLU A 650 -6.38 -24.45 6.14
CA GLU A 650 -7.77 -24.86 6.37
C GLU A 650 -8.18 -26.01 5.43
N LEU A 651 -7.84 -25.93 4.14
CA LEU A 651 -8.11 -27.02 3.19
C LEU A 651 -7.42 -28.33 3.60
N LEU A 652 -6.15 -28.26 4.01
CA LEU A 652 -5.40 -29.43 4.47
C LEU A 652 -5.97 -30.03 5.76
N PHE A 653 -6.32 -29.21 6.75
CA PHE A 653 -6.91 -29.70 7.99
C PHE A 653 -8.30 -30.31 7.80
N ASN A 654 -9.07 -29.83 6.82
CA ASN A 654 -10.32 -30.49 6.44
C ASN A 654 -10.08 -31.92 5.91
N ASP A 655 -9.04 -32.14 5.09
CA ASP A 655 -8.65 -33.50 4.67
C ASP A 655 -8.22 -34.35 5.87
N ILE A 656 -7.40 -33.81 6.78
CA ILE A 656 -6.94 -34.53 7.98
C ILE A 656 -8.13 -34.97 8.86
N ILE A 657 -9.05 -34.05 9.15
CA ILE A 657 -10.25 -34.33 9.95
C ILE A 657 -11.10 -35.37 9.26
N TYR A 658 -11.28 -35.23 7.95
CA TYR A 658 -12.02 -36.21 7.17
C TYR A 658 -11.33 -37.58 7.23
N GLN A 659 -10.00 -37.71 7.08
CA GLN A 659 -9.35 -39.01 7.15
C GLN A 659 -9.51 -39.68 8.53
N LEU A 660 -9.37 -38.92 9.61
CA LEU A 660 -9.44 -39.44 10.98
C LEU A 660 -10.87 -39.72 11.46
N SER A 661 -11.91 -39.25 10.76
CA SER A 661 -13.30 -39.48 11.18
C SER A 661 -13.70 -40.96 11.16
N ASP A 662 -14.75 -41.31 11.89
CA ASP A 662 -15.39 -42.64 11.90
C ASP A 662 -14.56 -43.79 12.48
N GLU A 663 -13.31 -43.52 12.86
CA GLU A 663 -12.48 -44.42 13.64
C GLU A 663 -12.94 -44.49 15.10
N LYS A 664 -12.86 -45.68 15.70
CA LYS A 664 -13.36 -45.95 17.07
C LYS A 664 -12.26 -46.14 18.10
N ALA A 665 -11.01 -45.98 17.70
CA ALA A 665 -9.89 -46.08 18.61
C ALA A 665 -9.77 -44.77 19.39
N ASN A 666 -9.85 -44.82 20.73
CA ASN A 666 -9.82 -43.64 21.59
C ASN A 666 -8.64 -42.69 21.30
N ALA A 667 -7.47 -43.23 20.92
CA ALA A 667 -6.30 -42.42 20.57
C ALA A 667 -6.53 -41.60 19.28
N ILE A 668 -7.22 -42.17 18.29
CA ILE A 668 -7.55 -41.52 17.03
C ILE A 668 -8.70 -40.53 17.20
N GLU A 669 -9.70 -40.85 18.03
CA GLU A 669 -10.75 -39.90 18.40
C GLU A 669 -10.15 -38.65 19.10
N ALA A 670 -9.15 -38.84 19.97
CA ALA A 670 -8.42 -37.72 20.57
C ALA A 670 -7.61 -36.91 19.54
N THR A 671 -6.94 -37.57 18.59
CA THR A 671 -6.24 -36.89 17.47
C THR A 671 -7.21 -36.09 16.60
N LEU A 672 -8.40 -36.62 16.35
CA LEU A 672 -9.47 -35.96 15.61
C LEU A 672 -9.96 -34.70 16.35
N GLU A 673 -10.21 -34.79 17.66
CA GLU A 673 -10.62 -33.64 18.49
C GLU A 673 -9.58 -32.51 18.43
N ILE A 674 -8.29 -32.85 18.52
CA ILE A 674 -7.21 -31.86 18.41
C ILE A 674 -7.16 -31.26 17.00
N SER A 675 -7.31 -32.07 15.95
CA SER A 675 -7.34 -31.57 14.57
C SER A 675 -8.45 -30.56 14.35
N GLN A 676 -9.64 -30.84 14.90
CA GLN A 676 -10.79 -29.93 14.86
C GLN A 676 -10.51 -28.64 15.64
N ASN A 677 -9.87 -28.73 16.81
CA ASN A 677 -9.50 -27.55 17.59
C ASN A 677 -8.43 -26.69 16.89
N VAL A 678 -7.43 -27.32 16.28
CA VAL A 678 -6.41 -26.62 15.47
C VAL A 678 -7.07 -25.90 14.29
N LEU A 679 -7.97 -26.57 13.56
CA LEU A 679 -8.73 -25.93 12.48
C LEU A 679 -9.52 -24.72 12.98
N GLY A 680 -10.23 -24.86 14.12
CA GLY A 680 -10.96 -23.74 14.73
C GLY A 680 -10.07 -22.55 15.07
N ASN A 681 -8.87 -22.79 15.59
CA ASN A 681 -7.91 -21.73 15.87
C ASN A 681 -7.32 -21.11 14.59
N ILE A 682 -7.07 -21.90 13.53
CA ILE A 682 -6.67 -21.40 12.21
C ILE A 682 -7.75 -20.48 11.64
N GLN A 683 -9.02 -20.87 11.72
CA GLN A 683 -10.16 -20.07 11.23
C GLN A 683 -10.29 -18.74 11.98
N ILE A 684 -10.14 -18.74 13.31
CA ILE A 684 -10.14 -17.48 14.07
C ILE A 684 -8.95 -16.59 13.68
N LEU A 685 -7.74 -17.14 13.52
CA LEU A 685 -6.58 -16.37 13.11
C LEU A 685 -6.76 -15.80 11.70
N LYS A 686 -7.30 -16.60 10.78
CA LYS A 686 -7.67 -16.20 9.42
C LYS A 686 -8.64 -15.03 9.41
N GLU A 687 -9.72 -15.08 10.18
CA GLU A 687 -10.68 -13.98 10.28
C GLU A 687 -10.03 -12.69 10.79
N GLN A 688 -9.08 -12.79 11.73
CA GLN A 688 -8.35 -11.64 12.26
C GLN A 688 -7.42 -11.04 11.21
N VAL A 689 -6.60 -11.86 10.56
CA VAL A 689 -5.68 -11.45 9.47
C VAL A 689 -6.45 -10.83 8.31
N HIS A 690 -7.61 -11.40 7.96
CA HIS A 690 -8.44 -10.91 6.85
C HIS A 690 -8.87 -9.44 7.04
N ARG A 691 -9.07 -8.98 8.28
CA ARG A 691 -9.42 -7.57 8.53
C ARG A 691 -8.35 -6.60 8.04
N VAL A 692 -7.10 -7.02 7.97
CA VAL A 692 -5.98 -6.19 7.53
C VAL A 692 -5.70 -6.35 6.02
N THR A 693 -6.66 -6.86 5.25
CA THR A 693 -6.54 -7.06 3.78
C THR A 693 -7.43 -6.16 2.92
N LEU A 694 -8.49 -5.58 3.52
CA LEU A 694 -9.63 -4.93 2.83
C LEU A 694 -9.68 -3.41 2.95
#